data_AF-A0A970L667-F1
#
_entry.id   AF-A0A970L667-F1
#
_cell.length_a   1.000
_cell.length_b   1.000
_cell.length_c   1.000
_cell.angle_alpha   90.00
_cell.angle_beta   90.00
_cell.angle_gamma   90.00
#
_symmetry.space_group_name_H-M   'P 1'
#
loop_
_entity.id
_entity.type
_entity.pdbx_description
1 polymer ?
#
loop_
_entity_poly.entity_id
_entity_poly.type
_entity_poly.pdbx_seq_one_letter_code
_entity_poly.pdbx_strand_id
1 'polypeptide(L)'
;MDIVKTIMQHKQVCTFASEKKIKQSLDTLAEMLDNAASGYLRDEYDNLVMTYRNMLAYTIEGIRDPERNKIYLKLIQSILGLSDRVRQDILSHNSGWNTYWLKQQAGREQKLTGKTIVETVDDLMFKSELDEWLRLSSEINPDPESDIAIKHKKLIKSIFNHLWLADYYGEAEESLINIILNSGKFRWYESSIFTTAITLSSFRTWQTEKLLWLARIYRSGQEQVMERALAGLLLNLHYYDGRVRLYPEVTETLESLTELPGFREHCRLIVLQILRSRETERLSRRLHDEILPQVAKLRPGIEEKLDLNNILPSDKNEGKNPDWSAVFTGADEIYKTMEELTNLQMEGADVYMSAFANLKNFDFFRDIQNWFMPFHPDHEVLEEIFRDDILGPGTNELAEAMYKTPFICNSDKFSLIFNLKFLPATQKNMMLRVFRMELEGLQQLNEDDFLTDPNRRFRINTTQYLQDIYRFFKLSPYRKEFEDIFTGRLDIYNSYFFRFSCDTKEAEASLADYFFSKDFYEDALALYLRMLKNRPDDAQLYEKIAYCHQENGDYKQALRYYKKAELIDRKPWTVKKIGFCLRRLKKNEEALEYYIQAGTLEPGNLHTTMMIGHCYLDLRQYENALKYYFRIEYKDPGNLKILRPIAYCYLALGRFEES
;
A
#
# COMPACT_ATOMS: atom_id res chain seq x y z
N MET A 1 14.68 7.13 -30.21
CA MET A 1 14.64 8.21 -29.20
C MET A 1 14.65 7.59 -27.81
N ASP A 2 15.34 8.18 -26.84
CA ASP A 2 15.39 7.65 -25.47
C ASP A 2 14.21 8.16 -24.64
N ILE A 3 13.18 7.31 -24.50
CA ILE A 3 11.95 7.60 -23.73
C ILE A 3 12.28 7.82 -22.25
N VAL A 4 13.26 7.08 -21.70
CA VAL A 4 13.67 7.17 -20.30
C VAL A 4 14.26 8.56 -20.04
N LYS A 5 15.06 9.06 -20.99
CA LYS A 5 15.59 10.44 -20.94
C LYS A 5 14.47 11.48 -20.86
N THR A 6 13.43 11.39 -21.69
CA THR A 6 12.29 12.33 -21.65
C THR A 6 11.56 12.31 -20.31
N ILE A 7 11.34 11.13 -19.74
CA ILE A 7 10.69 11.00 -18.42
C ILE A 7 11.56 11.63 -17.34
N MET A 8 12.88 11.43 -17.38
CA MET A 8 13.81 12.04 -16.44
C MET A 8 13.86 13.56 -16.57
N GLN A 9 13.92 14.09 -17.80
CA GLN A 9 13.89 15.54 -18.06
C GLN A 9 12.58 16.17 -17.57
N HIS A 10 11.43 15.53 -17.82
CA HIS A 10 10.14 15.99 -17.30
C HIS A 10 10.13 16.10 -15.77
N LYS A 11 10.62 15.07 -15.07
CA LYS A 11 10.76 15.11 -13.60
C LYS A 11 11.67 16.24 -13.13
N GLN A 12 12.80 16.45 -13.81
CA GLN A 12 13.72 17.55 -13.50
C GLN A 12 13.03 18.91 -13.66
N VAL A 13 12.29 19.13 -14.75
CA VAL A 13 11.49 20.36 -14.93
C VAL A 13 10.53 20.56 -13.77
N CYS A 14 9.82 19.49 -13.35
CA CYS A 14 8.88 19.54 -12.23
C CYS A 14 9.57 19.91 -10.90
N THR A 15 10.71 19.29 -10.60
CA THR A 15 11.50 19.57 -9.40
C THR A 15 12.05 20.99 -9.40
N PHE A 16 12.62 21.45 -10.52
CA PHE A 16 13.11 22.83 -10.61
C PHE A 16 11.98 23.85 -10.48
N ALA A 17 10.81 23.58 -11.06
CA ALA A 17 9.67 24.48 -10.98
C ALA A 17 9.13 24.57 -9.55
N SER A 18 9.01 23.44 -8.83
CA SER A 18 8.59 23.43 -7.42
C SER A 18 9.61 24.09 -6.49
N GLU A 19 10.91 23.98 -6.80
CA GLU A 19 12.00 24.69 -6.11
C GLU A 19 12.16 26.16 -6.54
N LYS A 20 11.27 26.69 -7.40
CA LYS A 20 11.29 28.06 -7.91
C LYS A 20 12.54 28.41 -8.74
N LYS A 21 13.20 27.41 -9.34
CA LYS A 21 14.37 27.55 -10.23
C LYS A 21 13.95 27.69 -11.69
N ILE A 22 13.23 28.77 -12.00
CA ILE A 22 12.51 28.96 -13.28
C ILE A 22 13.41 28.85 -14.51
N LYS A 23 14.59 29.48 -14.49
CA LYS A 23 15.51 29.44 -15.63
C LYS A 23 15.90 28.00 -15.99
N GLN A 24 16.27 27.18 -15.01
CA GLN A 24 16.66 25.78 -15.22
C GLN A 24 15.48 24.94 -15.71
N SER A 25 14.26 25.22 -15.24
CA SER A 25 13.04 24.60 -15.77
C SER A 25 12.84 24.93 -17.26
N LEU A 26 12.99 26.19 -17.64
CA LEU A 26 12.83 26.64 -19.03
C LEU A 26 13.94 26.10 -19.95
N ASP A 27 15.18 26.05 -19.47
CA ASP A 27 16.31 25.50 -20.24
C ASP A 27 16.10 24.00 -20.51
N THR A 28 15.70 23.23 -19.50
CA THR A 28 15.41 21.79 -19.65
C THR A 28 14.19 21.55 -20.54
N LEU A 29 13.16 22.41 -20.43
CA LEU A 29 11.95 22.32 -21.26
C LEU A 29 12.25 22.62 -22.75
N ALA A 30 13.16 23.54 -23.04
CA ALA A 30 13.63 23.77 -24.42
C ALA A 30 14.27 22.52 -25.02
N GLU A 31 15.13 21.82 -24.27
CA GLU A 31 15.74 20.57 -24.75
C GLU A 31 14.69 19.48 -25.03
N MET A 32 13.61 19.43 -24.24
CA MET A 32 12.52 18.49 -24.49
C MET A 32 11.77 18.85 -25.78
N LEU A 33 11.51 20.12 -26.01
CA LEU A 33 10.76 20.63 -27.17
C LEU A 33 11.43 20.31 -28.51
N ASP A 34 12.75 20.13 -28.56
CA ASP A 34 13.46 19.73 -29.78
C ASP A 34 13.00 18.35 -30.31
N ASN A 35 12.34 17.56 -29.46
CA ASN A 35 11.78 16.26 -29.83
C ASN A 35 10.24 16.24 -29.86
N ALA A 36 9.59 17.37 -29.57
CA ALA A 36 8.14 17.49 -29.69
C ALA A 36 7.75 17.58 -31.17
N ALA A 37 6.64 16.93 -31.54
CA ALA A 37 6.12 16.97 -32.90
C ALA A 37 5.34 18.26 -33.17
N SER A 38 4.78 18.88 -32.13
CA SER A 38 3.84 19.99 -32.30
C SER A 38 4.47 21.38 -32.20
N GLY A 39 4.33 22.18 -33.27
CA GLY A 39 4.87 23.54 -33.35
C GLY A 39 4.25 24.52 -32.34
N TYR A 40 2.96 24.37 -32.01
CA TYR A 40 2.27 25.29 -31.08
C TYR A 40 2.88 25.26 -29.66
N LEU A 41 3.48 24.13 -29.26
CA LEU A 41 4.14 23.99 -27.96
C LEU A 41 5.38 24.88 -27.87
N ARG A 42 6.04 25.14 -29.01
CA ARG A 42 7.19 26.05 -29.08
C ARG A 42 6.76 27.51 -28.96
N ASP A 43 5.65 27.88 -29.60
CA ASP A 43 5.08 29.23 -29.48
C ASP A 43 4.67 29.53 -28.03
N GLU A 44 4.05 28.58 -27.35
CA GLU A 44 3.70 28.73 -25.94
C GLU A 44 4.95 28.85 -25.05
N TYR A 45 5.99 28.05 -25.31
CA TYR A 45 7.28 28.15 -24.63
C TYR A 45 7.90 29.55 -24.77
N ASP A 46 7.95 30.09 -25.99
CA ASP A 46 8.55 31.40 -26.25
C ASP A 46 7.79 32.52 -25.51
N ASN A 47 6.46 32.41 -25.40
CA ASN A 47 5.64 33.31 -24.58
C ASN A 47 5.98 33.23 -23.09
N LEU A 48 6.24 32.03 -22.56
CA LEU A 48 6.66 31.85 -21.15
C LEU A 48 8.06 32.44 -20.91
N VAL A 49 9.00 32.24 -21.84
CA VAL A 49 10.33 32.83 -21.77
C VAL A 49 10.25 34.36 -21.80
N MET A 50 9.43 34.93 -22.70
CA MET A 50 9.21 36.37 -22.77
C MET A 50 8.62 36.91 -21.47
N THR A 51 7.60 36.24 -20.91
CA THR A 51 6.99 36.60 -19.63
C THR A 51 8.03 36.62 -18.51
N TYR A 52 8.86 35.57 -18.41
CA TYR A 52 9.94 35.49 -17.43
C TYR A 52 10.97 36.61 -17.58
N ARG A 53 11.40 36.91 -18.82
CA ARG A 53 12.34 38.01 -19.11
C ARG A 53 11.77 39.37 -18.71
N ASN A 54 10.50 39.63 -19.02
CA ASN A 54 9.83 40.88 -18.65
C ASN A 54 9.76 41.03 -17.12
N MET A 55 9.44 39.95 -16.39
CA MET A 55 9.45 39.96 -14.93
C MET A 55 10.84 40.26 -14.35
N LEU A 56 11.91 39.70 -14.92
CA LEU A 56 13.28 39.99 -14.51
C LEU A 56 13.65 41.45 -14.77
N ALA A 57 13.32 41.98 -15.95
CA ALA A 57 13.58 43.37 -16.32
C ALA A 57 12.90 44.34 -15.33
N TYR A 58 11.60 44.19 -15.09
CA TYR A 58 10.86 45.02 -14.13
C TYR A 58 11.39 44.89 -12.69
N THR A 59 11.93 43.72 -12.32
CA THR A 59 12.54 43.53 -11.01
C THR A 59 13.88 44.28 -10.88
N ILE A 60 14.70 44.27 -11.94
CA ILE A 60 15.97 45.00 -12.00
C ILE A 60 15.74 46.51 -12.02
N GLU A 61 14.72 46.98 -12.74
CA GLU A 61 14.32 48.38 -12.82
C GLU A 61 13.68 48.91 -11.52
N GLY A 62 13.44 48.05 -10.52
CA GLY A 62 12.90 48.45 -9.22
C GLY A 62 11.41 48.82 -9.23
N ILE A 63 10.70 48.55 -10.33
CA ILE A 63 9.26 48.80 -10.45
C ILE A 63 8.53 47.91 -9.45
N ARG A 64 7.59 48.45 -8.67
CA ARG A 64 6.76 47.65 -7.75
C ARG A 64 5.44 47.30 -8.43
N ASP A 65 5.24 46.00 -8.66
CA ASP A 65 4.00 45.46 -9.20
C ASP A 65 3.28 44.67 -8.09
N PRO A 66 2.07 45.08 -7.65
CA PRO A 66 1.31 44.38 -6.62
C PRO A 66 0.87 42.96 -7.05
N GLU A 67 0.70 42.71 -8.35
CA GLU A 67 0.24 41.41 -8.89
C GLU A 67 1.41 40.47 -9.22
N ARG A 68 2.66 40.89 -8.99
CA ARG A 68 3.87 40.12 -9.33
C ARG A 68 3.82 38.68 -8.83
N ASN A 69 3.36 38.45 -7.60
CA ASN A 69 3.29 37.12 -7.01
C ASN A 69 2.29 36.22 -7.75
N LYS A 70 1.16 36.78 -8.19
CA LYS A 70 0.12 36.07 -8.95
C LYS A 70 0.64 35.71 -10.34
N ILE A 71 1.30 36.66 -11.02
CA ILE A 71 1.94 36.42 -12.32
C ILE A 71 3.03 35.35 -12.18
N TYR A 72 3.83 35.41 -11.12
CA TYR A 72 4.89 34.43 -10.85
C TYR A 72 4.33 33.03 -10.63
N LEU A 73 3.28 32.90 -9.82
CA LEU A 73 2.60 31.62 -9.61
C LEU A 73 2.04 31.07 -10.93
N LYS A 74 1.37 31.92 -11.72
CA LYS A 74 0.81 31.52 -13.01
C LYS A 74 1.89 31.08 -13.99
N LEU A 75 3.04 31.76 -14.02
CA LEU A 75 4.20 31.36 -14.82
C LEU A 75 4.67 29.94 -14.44
N ILE A 76 4.81 29.63 -13.14
CA ILE A 76 5.20 28.29 -12.67
C ILE A 76 4.17 27.25 -13.12
N GLN A 77 2.88 27.51 -12.88
CA GLN A 77 1.80 26.62 -13.29
C GLN A 77 1.80 26.37 -14.79
N SER A 78 2.03 27.41 -15.60
CA SER A 78 2.10 27.30 -17.06
C SER A 78 3.32 26.52 -17.53
N ILE A 79 4.49 26.67 -16.90
CA ILE A 79 5.68 25.86 -17.20
C ILE A 79 5.40 24.38 -16.91
N LEU A 80 4.78 24.08 -15.76
CA LEU A 80 4.42 22.71 -15.39
C LEU A 80 3.39 22.11 -16.36
N GLY A 81 2.35 22.88 -16.70
CA GLY A 81 1.32 22.46 -17.67
C GLY A 81 1.89 22.21 -19.07
N LEU A 82 2.75 23.11 -19.55
CA LEU A 82 3.43 22.94 -20.83
C LEU A 82 4.35 21.71 -20.81
N SER A 83 5.09 21.50 -19.73
CA SER A 83 5.96 20.31 -19.56
C SER A 83 5.16 19.01 -19.64
N ASP A 84 3.98 18.94 -19.03
CA ASP A 84 3.10 17.76 -19.13
C ASP A 84 2.64 17.53 -20.57
N ARG A 85 2.22 18.59 -21.29
CA ARG A 85 1.81 18.47 -22.70
C ARG A 85 2.95 18.04 -23.60
N VAL A 86 4.14 18.63 -23.43
CA VAL A 86 5.35 18.23 -24.18
C VAL A 86 5.69 16.78 -23.93
N ARG A 87 5.63 16.31 -22.67
CA ARG A 87 5.82 14.90 -22.34
C ARG A 87 4.81 14.01 -23.07
N GLN A 88 3.52 14.33 -23.01
CA GLN A 88 2.48 13.54 -23.67
C GLN A 88 2.66 13.52 -25.19
N ASP A 89 3.00 14.65 -25.81
CA ASP A 89 3.25 14.75 -27.25
C ASP A 89 4.41 13.84 -27.67
N ILE A 90 5.56 13.93 -27.00
CA ILE A 90 6.73 13.09 -27.27
C ILE A 90 6.38 11.60 -27.12
N LEU A 91 5.75 11.22 -26.01
CA LEU A 91 5.43 9.82 -25.74
C LEU A 91 4.41 9.27 -26.75
N SER A 92 3.45 10.09 -27.19
CA SER A 92 2.43 9.66 -28.15
C SER A 92 2.99 9.31 -29.53
N HIS A 93 4.11 9.91 -29.93
CA HIS A 93 4.76 9.66 -31.22
C HIS A 93 5.88 8.62 -31.12
N ASN A 94 6.60 8.58 -30.00
CA ASN A 94 7.91 7.91 -29.94
C ASN A 94 7.94 6.68 -29.02
N SER A 95 6.90 6.43 -28.22
CA SER A 95 6.94 5.35 -27.21
C SER A 95 6.69 3.94 -27.77
N GLY A 96 5.79 3.81 -28.76
CA GLY A 96 5.28 2.51 -29.21
C GLY A 96 4.47 1.74 -28.16
N TRP A 97 4.08 2.41 -27.07
CA TRP A 97 3.36 1.79 -25.95
C TRP A 97 1.88 1.56 -26.28
N ASN A 98 1.32 0.47 -25.75
CA ASN A 98 -0.08 0.08 -25.94
C ASN A 98 -1.04 1.18 -25.46
N THR A 99 -0.72 1.88 -24.37
CA THR A 99 -1.53 2.99 -23.86
C THR A 99 -1.72 4.09 -24.91
N TYR A 100 -0.65 4.49 -25.61
CA TYR A 100 -0.73 5.51 -26.66
C TYR A 100 -1.33 4.97 -27.95
N TRP A 101 -1.15 3.68 -28.24
CA TRP A 101 -1.85 3.01 -29.34
C TRP A 101 -3.37 3.01 -29.13
N LEU A 102 -3.86 2.62 -27.94
CA LEU A 102 -5.28 2.67 -27.58
C LEU A 102 -5.82 4.10 -27.68
N LYS A 103 -5.06 5.09 -27.21
CA LYS A 103 -5.44 6.51 -27.33
C LYS A 103 -5.58 6.95 -28.79
N GLN A 104 -4.63 6.57 -29.65
CA GLN A 104 -4.72 6.87 -31.08
C GLN A 104 -5.90 6.15 -31.74
N GLN A 105 -6.17 4.90 -31.36
CA GLN A 105 -7.33 4.16 -31.85
C GLN A 105 -8.63 4.85 -31.45
N ALA A 106 -8.82 5.17 -30.18
CA ALA A 106 -9.99 5.90 -29.68
C ALA A 106 -10.15 7.24 -30.39
N GLY A 107 -9.05 7.98 -30.61
CA GLY A 107 -9.07 9.24 -31.35
C GLY A 107 -9.43 9.08 -32.84
N ARG A 108 -9.07 7.96 -33.49
CA ARG A 108 -9.49 7.66 -34.87
C ARG A 108 -10.96 7.30 -34.93
N GLU A 109 -11.43 6.46 -34.01
CA GLU A 109 -12.83 6.08 -33.91
C GLU A 109 -13.72 7.30 -33.64
N GLN A 110 -13.27 8.21 -32.77
CA GLN A 110 -13.91 9.50 -32.52
C GLN A 110 -13.97 10.38 -33.78
N LYS A 111 -12.91 10.42 -34.61
CA LYS A 111 -12.93 11.17 -35.87
C LYS A 111 -13.90 10.58 -36.91
N LEU A 112 -14.11 9.26 -36.89
CA LEU A 112 -15.04 8.60 -37.81
C LEU A 112 -16.51 8.96 -37.55
N THR A 113 -16.85 9.42 -36.34
CA THR A 113 -18.20 9.93 -36.04
C THR A 113 -18.46 11.33 -36.60
N GLY A 114 -17.48 11.93 -37.28
CA GLY A 114 -17.57 13.26 -37.90
C GLY A 114 -17.25 14.43 -36.97
N LYS A 115 -16.97 14.16 -35.69
CA LYS A 115 -16.62 15.17 -34.68
C LYS A 115 -15.14 15.11 -34.35
N THR A 116 -14.38 16.12 -34.79
CA THR A 116 -12.93 16.19 -34.58
C THR A 116 -12.54 16.73 -33.21
N ILE A 117 -13.45 17.43 -32.53
CA ILE A 117 -13.26 18.02 -31.21
C ILE A 117 -14.42 17.52 -30.33
N VAL A 118 -14.09 17.09 -29.12
CA VAL A 118 -15.06 16.69 -28.10
C VAL A 118 -15.19 17.86 -27.13
N GLU A 119 -16.31 18.58 -27.17
CA GLU A 119 -16.59 19.70 -26.26
C GLU A 119 -17.64 19.27 -25.23
N THR A 120 -18.68 18.57 -25.68
CA THR A 120 -19.83 18.14 -24.90
C THR A 120 -19.99 16.62 -24.90
N VAL A 121 -20.83 16.08 -24.01
CA VAL A 121 -21.16 14.64 -23.97
C VAL A 121 -21.78 14.16 -25.28
N ASP A 122 -22.49 15.06 -25.97
CA ASP A 122 -23.11 14.76 -27.26
C ASP A 122 -22.08 14.53 -28.37
N ASP A 123 -20.82 14.92 -28.14
CA ASP A 123 -19.72 14.68 -29.06
C ASP A 123 -19.08 13.30 -28.90
N LEU A 124 -19.35 12.59 -27.81
CA LEU A 124 -18.73 11.30 -27.52
C LEU A 124 -19.17 10.22 -28.50
N MET A 125 -18.20 9.45 -29.00
CA MET A 125 -18.45 8.36 -29.95
C MET A 125 -19.43 7.28 -29.47
N PHE A 126 -19.53 7.08 -28.15
CA PHE A 126 -20.44 6.09 -27.52
C PHE A 126 -21.72 6.73 -26.99
N LYS A 127 -22.02 7.98 -27.37
CA LYS A 127 -23.19 8.71 -26.87
C LYS A 127 -24.50 7.99 -27.19
N SER A 128 -24.62 7.44 -28.39
CA SER A 128 -25.81 6.69 -28.80
C SER A 128 -26.08 5.51 -27.86
N GLU A 129 -25.05 4.73 -27.56
CA GLU A 129 -25.12 3.58 -26.66
C GLU A 129 -25.40 4.02 -25.22
N LEU A 130 -24.83 5.14 -24.79
CA LEU A 130 -25.13 5.73 -23.48
C LEU A 130 -26.60 6.13 -23.37
N ASP A 131 -27.15 6.82 -24.37
CA ASP A 131 -28.56 7.23 -24.37
C ASP A 131 -29.51 6.03 -24.45
N GLU A 132 -29.16 5.01 -25.24
CA GLU A 132 -29.90 3.74 -25.30
C GLU A 132 -29.94 3.09 -23.91
N TRP A 133 -28.79 3.00 -23.23
CA TRP A 133 -28.68 2.44 -21.89
C TRP A 133 -29.47 3.24 -20.84
N LEU A 134 -29.36 4.57 -20.85
CA LEU A 134 -30.07 5.44 -19.90
C LEU A 134 -31.60 5.35 -20.04
N ARG A 135 -32.11 5.01 -21.25
CA ARG A 135 -33.54 4.84 -21.51
C ARG A 135 -34.11 3.50 -21.06
N LEU A 136 -33.27 2.46 -20.92
CA LEU A 136 -33.72 1.14 -20.46
C LEU A 136 -34.30 1.21 -19.04
N SER A 137 -35.27 0.36 -18.70
CA SER A 137 -35.81 0.28 -17.34
C SER A 137 -34.72 -0.20 -16.35
N SER A 138 -34.83 0.19 -15.08
CA SER A 138 -33.85 -0.13 -14.03
C SER A 138 -33.77 -1.61 -13.63
N GLU A 139 -34.67 -2.46 -14.14
CA GLU A 139 -34.84 -3.86 -13.74
C GLU A 139 -34.28 -4.87 -14.73
N ILE A 140 -33.64 -4.43 -15.83
CA ILE A 140 -33.08 -5.38 -16.79
C ILE A 140 -31.80 -5.96 -16.19
N ASN A 141 -31.85 -7.23 -15.81
CA ASN A 141 -30.65 -8.08 -15.63
C ASN A 141 -30.56 -8.95 -16.89
N PRO A 142 -30.01 -8.42 -17.99
CA PRO A 142 -30.02 -9.12 -19.26
C PRO A 142 -29.12 -10.36 -19.16
N ASP A 143 -29.52 -11.45 -19.80
CA ASP A 143 -28.68 -12.63 -20.04
C ASP A 143 -27.30 -12.16 -20.57
N PRO A 144 -26.16 -12.61 -20.02
CA PRO A 144 -24.84 -12.15 -20.45
C PRO A 144 -24.52 -12.39 -21.92
N GLU A 145 -25.21 -13.35 -22.56
CA GLU A 145 -25.12 -13.63 -23.99
C GLU A 145 -26.04 -12.74 -24.84
N SER A 146 -26.92 -11.95 -24.23
CA SER A 146 -27.82 -11.04 -24.94
C SER A 146 -27.10 -9.85 -25.58
N ASP A 147 -27.67 -9.34 -26.68
CA ASP A 147 -27.17 -8.16 -27.37
C ASP A 147 -27.05 -6.93 -26.45
N ILE A 148 -27.98 -6.78 -25.49
CA ILE A 148 -27.98 -5.67 -24.53
C ILE A 148 -26.77 -5.79 -23.58
N ALA A 149 -26.49 -6.98 -23.05
CA ALA A 149 -25.35 -7.20 -22.17
C ALA A 149 -24.02 -6.97 -22.91
N ILE A 150 -23.90 -7.45 -24.15
CA ILE A 150 -22.70 -7.25 -24.98
C ILE A 150 -22.48 -5.76 -25.28
N LYS A 151 -23.54 -5.04 -25.69
CA LYS A 151 -23.49 -3.58 -25.89
C LYS A 151 -23.10 -2.86 -24.61
N HIS A 152 -23.66 -3.25 -23.46
CA HIS A 152 -23.36 -2.65 -22.17
C HIS A 152 -21.89 -2.84 -21.78
N LYS A 153 -21.33 -4.06 -21.88
CA LYS A 153 -19.89 -4.31 -21.64
C LYS A 153 -19.00 -3.43 -22.52
N LYS A 154 -19.36 -3.30 -23.80
CA LYS A 154 -18.64 -2.42 -24.73
C LYS A 154 -18.74 -0.95 -24.30
N LEU A 155 -19.91 -0.49 -23.86
CA LEU A 155 -20.11 0.86 -23.34
C LEU A 155 -19.23 1.12 -22.10
N ILE A 156 -19.21 0.21 -21.12
CA ILE A 156 -18.35 0.32 -19.93
C ILE A 156 -16.87 0.47 -20.34
N LYS A 157 -16.41 -0.37 -21.28
CA LYS A 157 -15.04 -0.31 -21.82
C LYS A 157 -14.74 1.01 -22.52
N SER A 158 -15.68 1.53 -23.32
CA SER A 158 -15.54 2.81 -23.99
C SER A 158 -15.48 3.98 -23.01
N ILE A 159 -16.34 4.00 -21.99
CA ILE A 159 -16.34 5.01 -20.93
C ILE A 159 -15.03 4.97 -20.15
N PHE A 160 -14.60 3.77 -19.71
CA PHE A 160 -13.34 3.61 -18.98
C PHE A 160 -12.15 4.12 -19.78
N ASN A 161 -12.03 3.69 -21.05
CA ASN A 161 -10.94 4.11 -21.92
C ASN A 161 -10.97 5.62 -22.18
N HIS A 162 -12.15 6.22 -22.36
CA HIS A 162 -12.26 7.65 -22.57
C HIS A 162 -11.80 8.45 -21.34
N LEU A 163 -12.33 8.15 -20.15
CA LEU A 163 -11.92 8.81 -18.90
C LEU A 163 -10.42 8.61 -18.61
N TRP A 164 -9.90 7.40 -18.82
CA TRP A 164 -8.49 7.10 -18.58
C TRP A 164 -7.54 7.77 -19.60
N LEU A 165 -7.90 7.76 -20.89
CA LEU A 165 -7.02 8.20 -21.97
C LEU A 165 -7.13 9.69 -22.29
N ALA A 166 -8.15 10.39 -21.80
CA ALA A 166 -8.26 11.84 -21.89
C ALA A 166 -7.13 12.54 -21.12
N ASP A 167 -6.34 13.35 -21.81
CA ASP A 167 -5.26 14.12 -21.17
C ASP A 167 -5.82 15.21 -20.26
N TYR A 168 -6.91 15.86 -20.68
CA TYR A 168 -7.59 16.91 -19.94
C TYR A 168 -9.10 16.66 -19.99
N TYR A 169 -9.77 16.92 -18.88
CA TYR A 169 -11.21 16.89 -18.74
C TYR A 169 -11.74 18.29 -19.05
N GLY A 170 -12.74 18.34 -19.91
CA GLY A 170 -13.58 19.51 -20.16
C GLY A 170 -15.03 19.21 -19.83
N GLU A 171 -15.94 19.97 -20.44
CA GLU A 171 -17.39 19.87 -20.19
C GLU A 171 -17.96 18.46 -20.51
N ALA A 172 -17.43 17.79 -21.55
CA ALA A 172 -17.80 16.42 -21.89
C ALA A 172 -17.53 15.43 -20.76
N GLU A 173 -16.30 15.37 -20.24
CA GLU A 173 -15.93 14.45 -19.17
C GLU A 173 -16.65 14.81 -17.86
N GLU A 174 -16.76 16.09 -17.52
CA GLU A 174 -17.48 16.55 -16.33
C GLU A 174 -18.95 16.13 -16.34
N SER A 175 -19.62 16.32 -17.48
CA SER A 175 -21.01 15.95 -17.66
C SER A 175 -21.19 14.43 -17.69
N LEU A 176 -20.26 13.69 -18.29
CA LEU A 176 -20.26 12.23 -18.26
C LEU A 176 -20.11 11.69 -16.82
N ILE A 177 -19.20 12.24 -16.02
CA ILE A 177 -19.03 11.84 -14.62
C ILE A 177 -20.29 12.18 -13.80
N ASN A 178 -20.90 13.35 -14.03
CA ASN A 178 -22.19 13.67 -13.41
C ASN A 178 -23.30 12.67 -13.78
N ILE A 179 -23.38 12.23 -15.04
CA ILE A 179 -24.34 11.22 -15.49
C ILE A 179 -24.07 9.89 -14.77
N ILE A 180 -22.81 9.46 -14.71
CA ILE A 180 -22.42 8.22 -14.04
C ILE A 180 -22.87 8.22 -12.58
N LEU A 181 -22.62 9.31 -11.85
CA LEU A 181 -22.89 9.40 -10.42
C LEU A 181 -24.38 9.60 -10.09
N ASN A 182 -25.13 10.33 -10.93
CA ASN A 182 -26.49 10.77 -10.59
C ASN A 182 -27.61 10.06 -11.35
N SER A 183 -27.32 9.33 -12.43
CA SER A 183 -28.36 8.65 -13.23
C SER A 183 -29.03 7.48 -12.49
N GLY A 184 -28.37 6.89 -11.50
CA GLY A 184 -28.80 5.66 -10.84
C GLY A 184 -28.80 4.42 -11.75
N LYS A 185 -28.21 4.52 -12.95
CA LYS A 185 -28.17 3.43 -13.95
C LYS A 185 -26.93 2.56 -13.82
N PHE A 186 -25.82 3.15 -13.40
CA PHE A 186 -24.57 2.42 -13.22
C PHE A 186 -24.51 1.79 -11.84
N ARG A 187 -24.07 0.53 -11.80
CA ARG A 187 -23.89 -0.22 -10.56
C ARG A 187 -22.64 0.29 -9.83
N TRP A 188 -22.54 -0.05 -8.55
CA TRP A 188 -21.43 0.38 -7.71
C TRP A 188 -20.07 -0.14 -8.22
N TYR A 189 -20.04 -1.34 -8.80
CA TYR A 189 -18.80 -1.92 -9.32
C TYR A 189 -18.34 -1.27 -10.64
N GLU A 190 -19.27 -0.80 -11.46
CA GLU A 190 -18.97 0.00 -12.66
C GLU A 190 -18.45 1.39 -12.27
N SER A 191 -19.15 2.05 -11.34
CA SER A 191 -18.72 3.34 -10.78
C SER A 191 -17.32 3.25 -10.15
N SER A 192 -16.99 2.12 -9.53
CA SER A 192 -15.68 1.83 -8.97
C SER A 192 -14.58 1.75 -10.04
N ILE A 193 -14.87 1.14 -11.19
CA ILE A 193 -13.97 1.08 -12.34
C ILE A 193 -13.76 2.47 -12.94
N PHE A 194 -14.82 3.26 -13.12
CA PHE A 194 -14.72 4.63 -13.64
C PHE A 194 -13.94 5.56 -12.72
N THR A 195 -14.12 5.42 -11.40
CA THR A 195 -13.31 6.14 -10.40
C THR A 195 -11.82 5.79 -10.53
N THR A 196 -11.52 4.53 -10.84
CA THR A 196 -10.14 4.10 -11.11
C THR A 196 -9.61 4.67 -12.42
N ALA A 197 -10.44 4.79 -13.46
CA ALA A 197 -10.07 5.47 -14.71
C ALA A 197 -9.61 6.92 -14.47
N ILE A 198 -10.36 7.68 -13.65
CA ILE A 198 -10.00 9.05 -13.25
C ILE A 198 -8.67 9.05 -12.48
N THR A 199 -8.47 8.09 -11.57
CA THR A 199 -7.23 7.91 -10.81
C THR A 199 -6.03 7.70 -11.74
N LEU A 200 -6.15 6.78 -12.71
CA LEU A 200 -5.09 6.48 -13.67
C LEU A 200 -4.84 7.63 -14.65
N SER A 201 -5.91 8.32 -15.06
CA SER A 201 -5.84 9.52 -15.91
C SER A 201 -5.04 10.63 -15.24
N SER A 202 -5.21 10.79 -13.93
CA SER A 202 -4.49 11.78 -13.12
C SER A 202 -2.99 11.50 -13.02
N PHE A 203 -2.57 10.23 -12.99
CA PHE A 203 -1.13 9.89 -13.05
C PHE A 203 -0.49 10.22 -14.41
N ARG A 204 -1.26 10.23 -15.51
CA ARG A 204 -0.73 10.57 -16.83
C ARG A 204 -0.47 12.06 -16.98
N THR A 205 -1.38 12.89 -16.52
CA THR A 205 -1.32 14.36 -16.63
C THR A 205 -1.93 15.00 -15.40
N TRP A 206 -1.23 16.01 -14.86
CA TRP A 206 -1.78 16.79 -13.77
C TRP A 206 -2.88 17.71 -14.30
N GLN A 207 -4.05 17.62 -13.69
CA GLN A 207 -5.14 18.56 -13.87
C GLN A 207 -5.95 18.64 -12.57
N THR A 208 -6.22 19.86 -12.12
CA THR A 208 -6.93 20.12 -10.87
C THR A 208 -8.32 19.46 -10.87
N GLU A 209 -9.07 19.60 -11.96
CA GLU A 209 -10.43 19.09 -12.13
C GLU A 209 -10.54 17.58 -11.83
N LYS A 210 -9.55 16.77 -12.25
CA LYS A 210 -9.55 15.33 -11.99
C LYS A 210 -9.46 15.02 -10.49
N LEU A 211 -8.66 15.78 -9.74
CA LEU A 211 -8.55 15.64 -8.28
C LEU A 211 -9.81 16.09 -7.57
N LEU A 212 -10.43 17.19 -8.05
CA LEU A 212 -11.71 17.67 -7.53
C LEU A 212 -12.82 16.63 -7.72
N TRP A 213 -12.82 15.91 -8.84
CA TRP A 213 -13.76 14.80 -9.05
C TRP A 213 -13.53 13.65 -8.08
N LEU A 214 -12.29 13.24 -7.83
CA LEU A 214 -12.00 12.21 -6.81
C LEU A 214 -12.45 12.67 -5.41
N ALA A 215 -12.21 13.93 -5.06
CA ALA A 215 -12.69 14.52 -3.80
C ALA A 215 -14.23 14.54 -3.71
N ARG A 216 -14.92 14.87 -4.82
CA ARG A 216 -16.39 14.89 -4.89
C ARG A 216 -16.98 13.50 -4.77
N ILE A 217 -16.40 12.51 -5.46
CA ILE A 217 -16.81 11.10 -5.37
C ILE A 217 -16.60 10.59 -3.94
N TYR A 218 -15.52 10.97 -3.25
CA TYR A 218 -15.37 10.62 -1.84
C TYR A 218 -16.47 11.22 -0.95
N ARG A 219 -16.91 12.45 -1.23
CA ARG A 219 -17.94 13.14 -0.43
C ARG A 219 -19.35 12.57 -0.62
N SER A 220 -19.72 12.19 -1.84
CA SER A 220 -21.10 11.79 -2.18
C SER A 220 -21.24 10.39 -2.76
N GLY A 221 -20.14 9.64 -2.84
CA GLY A 221 -20.13 8.28 -3.36
C GLY A 221 -20.69 7.28 -2.36
N GLN A 222 -21.18 6.17 -2.90
CA GLN A 222 -21.52 4.99 -2.10
C GLN A 222 -20.27 4.27 -1.59
N GLU A 223 -20.46 3.38 -0.62
CA GLU A 223 -19.42 2.47 -0.10
C GLU A 223 -18.74 1.72 -1.27
N GLN A 224 -17.47 1.36 -1.09
CA GLN A 224 -16.53 0.84 -2.10
C GLN A 224 -16.09 1.84 -3.18
N VAL A 225 -16.98 2.76 -3.61
CA VAL A 225 -16.63 3.80 -4.60
C VAL A 225 -15.87 4.96 -3.94
N MET A 226 -16.33 5.41 -2.77
CA MET A 226 -15.70 6.52 -2.04
C MET A 226 -14.28 6.18 -1.56
N GLU A 227 -14.03 4.95 -1.12
CA GLU A 227 -12.72 4.46 -0.66
C GLU A 227 -11.70 4.46 -1.80
N ARG A 228 -12.14 4.04 -2.99
CA ARG A 228 -11.32 4.08 -4.21
C ARG A 228 -10.99 5.51 -4.62
N ALA A 229 -11.97 6.40 -4.54
CA ALA A 229 -11.78 7.80 -4.87
C ALA A 229 -10.78 8.47 -3.92
N LEU A 230 -10.91 8.22 -2.61
CA LEU A 230 -9.96 8.75 -1.63
C LEU A 230 -8.57 8.13 -1.80
N ALA A 231 -8.45 6.82 -1.95
CA ALA A 231 -7.16 6.17 -2.18
C ALA A 231 -6.48 6.70 -3.44
N GLY A 232 -7.24 6.87 -4.53
CA GLY A 232 -6.76 7.48 -5.78
C GLY A 232 -6.33 8.93 -5.61
N LEU A 233 -7.10 9.72 -4.84
CA LEU A 233 -6.77 11.12 -4.53
C LEU A 233 -5.45 11.20 -3.75
N LEU A 234 -5.28 10.42 -2.69
CA LEU A 234 -4.07 10.44 -1.86
C LEU A 234 -2.82 9.99 -2.62
N LEU A 235 -2.93 8.95 -3.45
CA LEU A 235 -1.82 8.51 -4.30
C LEU A 235 -1.42 9.60 -5.31
N ASN A 236 -2.39 10.28 -5.93
CA ASN A 236 -2.11 11.37 -6.87
C ASN A 236 -1.51 12.60 -6.18
N LEU A 237 -2.02 12.98 -5.01
CA LEU A 237 -1.47 14.07 -4.21
C LEU A 237 -0.04 13.78 -3.77
N HIS A 238 0.27 12.52 -3.42
CA HIS A 238 1.65 12.11 -3.13
C HIS A 238 2.53 12.16 -4.37
N TYR A 239 2.08 11.59 -5.49
CA TYR A 239 2.84 11.56 -6.75
C TYR A 239 3.20 12.96 -7.25
N TYR A 240 2.33 13.96 -7.00
CA TYR A 240 2.55 15.36 -7.36
C TYR A 240 2.70 16.29 -6.15
N ASP A 241 3.24 15.82 -5.01
CA ASP A 241 3.27 16.59 -3.76
C ASP A 241 3.90 17.99 -3.92
N GLY A 242 4.97 18.09 -4.72
CA GLY A 242 5.64 19.35 -5.03
C GLY A 242 4.77 20.37 -5.79
N ARG A 243 3.67 19.92 -6.41
CA ARG A 243 2.71 20.78 -7.13
C ARG A 243 1.56 21.25 -6.27
N VAL A 244 1.16 20.48 -5.24
CA VAL A 244 -0.05 20.77 -4.44
C VAL A 244 -0.09 22.21 -3.91
N ARG A 245 1.05 22.74 -3.44
CA ARG A 245 1.17 24.12 -2.94
C ARG A 245 0.96 25.21 -3.98
N LEU A 246 1.03 24.86 -5.26
CA LEU A 246 0.94 25.81 -6.36
C LEU A 246 -0.50 25.99 -6.84
N TYR A 247 -1.46 25.16 -6.39
CA TYR A 247 -2.86 25.17 -6.86
C TYR A 247 -3.80 25.40 -5.66
N PRO A 248 -4.19 26.66 -5.38
CA PRO A 248 -5.04 27.01 -4.24
C PRO A 248 -6.36 26.23 -4.20
N GLU A 249 -6.95 25.96 -5.37
CA GLU A 249 -8.23 25.25 -5.48
C GLU A 249 -8.15 23.82 -4.93
N VAL A 250 -6.98 23.18 -5.06
CA VAL A 250 -6.71 21.85 -4.48
C VAL A 250 -6.61 21.97 -2.96
N THR A 251 -5.89 22.97 -2.45
CA THR A 251 -5.74 23.16 -1.00
C THR A 251 -7.05 23.52 -0.32
N GLU A 252 -7.86 24.39 -0.91
CA GLU A 252 -9.21 24.74 -0.41
C GLU A 252 -10.13 23.51 -0.38
N THR A 253 -10.05 22.67 -1.42
CA THR A 253 -10.81 21.41 -1.45
C THR A 253 -10.36 20.48 -0.34
N LEU A 254 -9.05 20.33 -0.11
CA LEU A 254 -8.51 19.52 0.98
C LEU A 254 -8.94 20.05 2.34
N GLU A 255 -8.92 21.37 2.56
CA GLU A 255 -9.44 22.00 3.79
C GLU A 255 -10.90 21.61 4.01
N SER A 256 -11.74 21.75 2.98
CA SER A 256 -13.16 21.38 3.06
C SER A 256 -13.40 19.88 3.32
N LEU A 257 -12.46 19.01 2.94
CA LEU A 257 -12.53 17.58 3.26
C LEU A 257 -12.16 17.30 4.71
N THR A 258 -11.29 18.12 5.32
CA THR A 258 -10.93 17.96 6.75
C THR A 258 -12.08 18.19 7.71
N GLU A 259 -13.12 18.91 7.25
CA GLU A 259 -14.36 19.15 7.99
C GLU A 259 -15.28 17.92 8.02
N LEU A 260 -15.10 16.97 7.10
CA LEU A 260 -15.90 15.76 7.05
C LEU A 260 -15.54 14.79 8.19
N PRO A 261 -16.53 14.20 8.88
CA PRO A 261 -16.28 13.23 9.93
C PRO A 261 -15.54 12.01 9.34
N GLY A 262 -14.49 11.57 10.05
CA GLY A 262 -13.71 10.40 9.66
C GLY A 262 -12.65 10.64 8.58
N PHE A 263 -12.63 11.75 7.85
CA PHE A 263 -11.66 11.98 6.75
C PHE A 263 -10.20 11.79 7.17
N ARG A 264 -9.80 12.38 8.30
CA ARG A 264 -8.42 12.26 8.81
C ARG A 264 -8.06 10.82 9.13
N GLU A 265 -8.99 10.07 9.74
CA GLU A 265 -8.78 8.66 10.06
C GLU A 265 -8.76 7.80 8.80
N HIS A 266 -9.67 8.04 7.84
CA HIS A 266 -9.64 7.39 6.52
C HIS A 266 -8.30 7.61 5.79
N CYS A 267 -7.79 8.84 5.79
CA CYS A 267 -6.48 9.15 5.21
C CYS A 267 -5.36 8.37 5.90
N ARG A 268 -5.37 8.36 7.23
CA ARG A 268 -4.40 7.60 8.03
C ARG A 268 -4.47 6.10 7.71
N LEU A 269 -5.67 5.53 7.64
CA LEU A 269 -5.89 4.12 7.31
C LEU A 269 -5.34 3.78 5.92
N ILE A 270 -5.62 4.61 4.90
CA ILE A 270 -5.07 4.43 3.55
C ILE A 270 -3.55 4.48 3.58
N VAL A 271 -2.95 5.47 4.25
CA VAL A 271 -1.48 5.58 4.36
C VAL A 271 -0.89 4.33 5.00
N LEU A 272 -1.48 3.84 6.10
CA LEU A 272 -1.06 2.60 6.74
C LEU A 272 -1.15 1.40 5.78
N GLN A 273 -2.22 1.26 5.00
CA GLN A 273 -2.34 0.18 4.02
C GLN A 273 -1.35 0.30 2.87
N ILE A 274 -1.08 1.51 2.37
CA ILE A 274 -0.07 1.73 1.32
C ILE A 274 1.32 1.35 1.85
N LEU A 275 1.66 1.71 3.08
CA LEU A 275 2.95 1.38 3.68
C LEU A 275 3.14 -0.14 3.83
N ARG A 276 2.08 -0.88 4.18
CA ARG A 276 2.10 -2.36 4.23
C ARG A 276 2.43 -2.98 2.87
N SER A 277 2.04 -2.35 1.76
CA SER A 277 2.40 -2.85 0.42
C SER A 277 3.92 -2.89 0.17
N ARG A 278 4.72 -2.12 0.93
CA ARG A 278 6.21 -2.20 0.90
C ARG A 278 6.73 -3.55 1.41
N GLU A 279 5.99 -4.19 2.31
CA GLU A 279 6.39 -5.47 2.91
C GLU A 279 6.02 -6.66 2.06
N THR A 280 5.09 -6.50 1.11
CA THR A 280 4.57 -7.59 0.28
C THR A 280 5.69 -8.39 -0.39
N GLU A 281 6.76 -7.75 -0.86
CA GLU A 281 7.88 -8.46 -1.50
C GLU A 281 8.73 -9.25 -0.48
N ARG A 282 9.00 -8.68 0.69
CA ARG A 282 9.74 -9.37 1.77
C ARG A 282 8.92 -10.55 2.32
N LEU A 283 7.63 -10.32 2.55
CA LEU A 283 6.70 -11.34 3.02
C LEU A 283 6.55 -12.47 2.00
N SER A 284 6.40 -12.14 0.72
CA SER A 284 6.31 -13.11 -0.36
C SER A 284 7.56 -14.00 -0.44
N ARG A 285 8.76 -13.43 -0.30
CA ARG A 285 10.02 -14.20 -0.22
C ARG A 285 10.02 -15.13 0.99
N ARG A 286 9.68 -14.62 2.18
CA ARG A 286 9.60 -15.44 3.40
C ARG A 286 8.62 -16.61 3.24
N LEU A 287 7.45 -16.36 2.65
CA LEU A 287 6.45 -17.39 2.36
C LEU A 287 7.02 -18.48 1.43
N HIS A 288 7.66 -18.06 0.33
CA HIS A 288 8.18 -18.98 -0.68
C HIS A 288 9.40 -19.77 -0.21
N ASP A 289 10.34 -19.11 0.47
CA ASP A 289 11.64 -19.66 0.81
C ASP A 289 11.64 -20.42 2.15
N GLU A 290 10.81 -20.00 3.11
CA GLU A 290 10.78 -20.58 4.46
C GLU A 290 9.53 -21.43 4.70
N ILE A 291 8.34 -20.88 4.44
CA ILE A 291 7.08 -21.46 4.93
C ILE A 291 6.55 -22.58 4.03
N LEU A 292 6.37 -22.32 2.73
CA LEU A 292 5.83 -23.31 1.79
C LEU A 292 6.66 -24.61 1.74
N PRO A 293 8.01 -24.59 1.76
CA PRO A 293 8.81 -25.80 1.78
C PRO A 293 8.61 -26.64 3.05
N GLN A 294 8.39 -25.99 4.20
CA GLN A 294 8.11 -26.69 5.46
C GLN A 294 6.75 -27.40 5.40
N VAL A 295 5.73 -26.71 4.88
CA VAL A 295 4.38 -27.30 4.68
C VAL A 295 4.43 -28.47 3.68
N ALA A 296 5.14 -28.32 2.57
CA ALA A 296 5.22 -29.35 1.52
C ALA A 296 5.88 -30.66 2.01
N LYS A 297 6.90 -30.59 2.88
CA LYS A 297 7.56 -31.77 3.47
C LYS A 297 6.62 -32.61 4.34
N LEU A 298 5.54 -32.01 4.85
CA LEU A 298 4.63 -32.62 5.82
C LEU A 298 3.32 -33.12 5.17
N ARG A 299 3.13 -32.81 3.88
CA ARG A 299 1.99 -33.26 3.06
C ARG A 299 1.68 -34.77 3.16
N PRO A 300 2.68 -35.69 3.13
CA PRO A 300 2.38 -37.13 3.19
C PRO A 300 1.71 -37.55 4.51
N GLY A 301 2.14 -36.98 5.64
CA GLY A 301 1.60 -37.31 6.96
C GLY A 301 0.22 -36.68 7.24
N ILE A 302 -0.10 -35.58 6.56
CA ILE A 302 -1.41 -34.93 6.60
C ILE A 302 -2.41 -35.75 5.77
N GLU A 303 -2.04 -36.16 4.55
CA GLU A 303 -2.90 -36.98 3.67
C GLU A 303 -3.18 -38.38 4.25
N GLU A 304 -2.22 -38.99 4.98
CA GLU A 304 -2.44 -40.29 5.66
C GLU A 304 -3.34 -40.20 6.90
N LYS A 305 -3.30 -39.09 7.66
CA LYS A 305 -4.07 -38.94 8.91
C LYS A 305 -5.44 -38.26 8.71
N LEU A 306 -5.61 -37.48 7.65
CA LEU A 306 -6.88 -36.88 7.25
C LEU A 306 -7.55 -37.75 6.20
N ASP A 307 -7.94 -38.97 6.57
CA ASP A 307 -8.88 -39.76 5.77
C ASP A 307 -10.25 -39.07 5.85
N LEU A 308 -10.48 -38.09 4.96
CA LEU A 308 -11.61 -37.16 4.97
C LEU A 308 -12.98 -37.83 4.94
N ASN A 309 -13.04 -39.12 4.58
CA ASN A 309 -14.23 -39.96 4.60
C ASN A 309 -14.66 -40.39 6.01
N ASN A 310 -13.76 -40.37 7.00
CA ASN A 310 -14.03 -40.82 8.38
C ASN A 310 -14.26 -39.66 9.37
N ILE A 311 -14.28 -38.41 8.90
CA ILE A 311 -14.24 -37.20 9.77
C ILE A 311 -15.63 -36.70 10.21
N LEU A 312 -16.74 -37.26 9.70
CA LEU A 312 -18.08 -36.91 10.13
C LEU A 312 -18.78 -38.12 10.76
N PRO A 313 -19.12 -38.11 12.06
CA PRO A 313 -20.07 -39.06 12.58
C PRO A 313 -21.43 -38.77 11.95
N SER A 314 -22.18 -39.82 11.64
CA SER A 314 -23.56 -39.74 11.12
C SER A 314 -24.54 -39.08 12.11
N ASP A 315 -24.13 -38.86 13.36
CA ASP A 315 -24.97 -38.34 14.43
C ASP A 315 -24.43 -37.02 15.01
N LYS A 316 -25.29 -35.99 15.00
CA LYS A 316 -25.00 -34.60 15.39
C LYS A 316 -24.82 -34.35 16.90
N ASN A 317 -24.72 -35.38 17.74
CA ASN A 317 -24.80 -35.24 19.20
C ASN A 317 -23.58 -35.70 20.00
N GLU A 318 -22.46 -36.07 19.36
CA GLU A 318 -21.22 -36.34 20.10
C GLU A 318 -20.31 -35.12 20.10
N GLY A 319 -19.88 -34.71 21.30
CA GLY A 319 -19.02 -33.56 21.54
C GLY A 319 -17.67 -33.64 20.81
N LYS A 320 -16.95 -32.51 20.80
CA LYS A 320 -15.64 -32.33 20.16
C LYS A 320 -14.74 -33.56 20.32
N ASN A 321 -14.39 -34.18 19.20
CA ASN A 321 -13.55 -35.37 19.13
C ASN A 321 -12.18 -35.14 19.81
N PRO A 322 -11.79 -35.92 20.84
CA PRO A 322 -10.50 -35.78 21.54
C PRO A 322 -9.26 -36.03 20.68
N ASP A 323 -9.42 -36.71 19.53
CA ASP A 323 -8.31 -37.18 18.68
C ASP A 323 -7.59 -36.08 17.89
N TRP A 324 -8.11 -34.85 17.85
CA TRP A 324 -7.38 -33.74 17.21
C TRP A 324 -6.03 -33.50 17.89
N SER A 325 -5.97 -33.65 19.21
CA SER A 325 -4.72 -33.51 19.96
C SER A 325 -3.64 -34.53 19.57
N ALA A 326 -4.03 -35.73 19.12
CA ALA A 326 -3.13 -36.81 18.73
C ALA A 326 -2.70 -36.78 17.25
N VAL A 327 -3.46 -36.10 16.38
CA VAL A 327 -3.06 -35.90 14.97
C VAL A 327 -1.88 -34.95 14.84
N PHE A 328 -1.82 -33.94 15.72
CA PHE A 328 -0.83 -32.85 15.68
C PHE A 328 0.28 -32.93 16.74
N THR A 329 0.41 -34.03 17.48
CA THR A 329 1.56 -34.26 18.35
C THR A 329 2.85 -34.26 17.52
N GLY A 330 3.69 -33.23 17.70
CA GLY A 330 4.92 -33.00 16.92
C GLY A 330 4.80 -31.93 15.82
N ALA A 331 3.64 -31.26 15.69
CA ALA A 331 3.37 -30.21 14.70
C ALA A 331 3.28 -28.79 15.30
N ASP A 332 3.86 -28.55 16.48
CA ASP A 332 3.83 -27.25 17.17
C ASP A 332 4.40 -26.11 16.30
N GLU A 333 5.41 -26.40 15.48
CA GLU A 333 5.97 -25.44 14.54
C GLU A 333 4.97 -25.07 13.42
N ILE A 334 4.12 -26.00 12.95
CA ILE A 334 3.10 -25.72 11.95
C ILE A 334 2.04 -24.80 12.52
N TYR A 335 1.56 -25.08 13.75
CA TYR A 335 0.57 -24.23 14.40
C TYR A 335 1.10 -22.81 14.57
N LYS A 336 2.32 -22.65 15.06
CA LYS A 336 2.96 -21.33 15.16
C LYS A 336 3.08 -20.65 13.80
N THR A 337 3.49 -21.38 12.77
CA THR A 337 3.66 -20.81 11.42
C THR A 337 2.32 -20.43 10.77
N MET A 338 1.28 -21.25 10.95
CA MET A 338 -0.08 -20.97 10.45
C MET A 338 -0.74 -19.85 11.24
N GLU A 339 -0.53 -19.79 12.56
CA GLU A 339 -0.97 -18.70 13.42
C GLU A 339 -0.25 -17.40 13.04
N GLU A 340 1.07 -17.43 12.79
CA GLU A 340 1.83 -16.30 12.28
C GLU A 340 1.27 -15.81 10.93
N LEU A 341 1.02 -16.72 9.97
CA LEU A 341 0.42 -16.37 8.68
C LEU A 341 -0.98 -15.79 8.83
N THR A 342 -1.81 -16.41 9.67
CA THR A 342 -3.18 -15.95 9.94
C THR A 342 -3.13 -14.57 10.59
N ASN A 343 -2.22 -14.32 11.52
CA ASN A 343 -2.04 -13.01 12.14
C ASN A 343 -1.58 -11.97 11.10
N LEU A 344 -0.59 -12.28 10.27
CA LEU A 344 -0.14 -11.39 9.19
C LEU A 344 -1.28 -11.08 8.21
N GLN A 345 -2.10 -12.08 7.90
CA GLN A 345 -3.27 -11.96 7.04
C GLN A 345 -4.39 -11.11 7.68
N MET A 346 -4.73 -11.37 8.95
CA MET A 346 -5.67 -10.59 9.75
C MET A 346 -5.22 -9.13 9.89
N GLU A 347 -3.92 -8.92 9.99
CA GLU A 347 -3.29 -7.62 9.97
C GLU A 347 -3.29 -6.97 8.58
N GLY A 348 -3.77 -7.62 7.52
CA GLY A 348 -3.91 -7.07 6.17
C GLY A 348 -2.65 -7.15 5.30
N ALA A 349 -1.67 -7.99 5.69
CA ALA A 349 -0.50 -8.25 4.86
C ALA A 349 -0.86 -9.10 3.64
N ASP A 350 -0.23 -8.81 2.51
CA ASP A 350 -0.55 -9.46 1.23
C ASP A 350 0.23 -10.76 1.05
N VAL A 351 -0.25 -11.82 1.73
CA VAL A 351 0.34 -13.17 1.71
C VAL A 351 0.17 -13.85 0.34
N TYR A 352 -0.91 -13.53 -0.38
CA TYR A 352 -1.33 -14.27 -1.56
C TYR A 352 -0.70 -13.80 -2.88
N MET A 353 -0.05 -12.63 -2.89
CA MET A 353 0.54 -12.01 -4.09
C MET A 353 1.36 -12.99 -4.94
N SER A 354 2.32 -13.73 -4.36
CA SER A 354 3.14 -14.69 -5.12
C SER A 354 2.38 -15.90 -5.61
N ALA A 355 1.39 -16.37 -4.86
CA ALA A 355 0.61 -17.56 -5.21
C ALA A 355 -0.22 -17.31 -6.47
N PHE A 356 -0.81 -16.12 -6.60
CA PHE A 356 -1.65 -15.75 -7.73
C PHE A 356 -0.92 -15.00 -8.84
N ALA A 357 0.33 -14.59 -8.65
CA ALA A 357 1.09 -13.86 -9.66
C ALA A 357 1.15 -14.58 -11.02
N ASN A 358 1.33 -15.91 -10.99
CA ASN A 358 1.38 -16.73 -12.21
C ASN A 358 0.00 -16.97 -12.85
N LEU A 359 -1.08 -16.68 -12.12
CA LEU A 359 -2.46 -16.84 -12.57
C LEU A 359 -3.03 -15.56 -13.22
N LYS A 360 -2.20 -14.56 -13.51
CA LYS A 360 -2.59 -13.31 -14.20
C LYS A 360 -2.55 -13.39 -15.73
N ASN A 361 -2.41 -14.59 -16.29
CA ASN A 361 -2.30 -14.81 -17.74
C ASN A 361 -3.65 -15.07 -18.43
N PHE A 362 -4.77 -15.09 -17.70
CA PHE A 362 -6.10 -15.28 -18.29
C PHE A 362 -6.51 -14.11 -19.19
N ASP A 363 -7.29 -14.41 -20.24
CA ASP A 363 -7.75 -13.41 -21.23
C ASP A 363 -8.54 -12.25 -20.62
N PHE A 364 -9.21 -12.50 -19.49
CA PHE A 364 -9.87 -11.48 -18.68
C PHE A 364 -8.94 -10.28 -18.35
N PHE A 365 -7.66 -10.53 -18.07
CA PHE A 365 -6.69 -9.48 -17.71
C PHE A 365 -6.05 -8.78 -18.91
N ARG A 366 -6.41 -9.14 -20.15
CA ARG A 366 -5.97 -8.37 -21.33
C ARG A 366 -6.61 -6.98 -21.36
N ASP A 367 -7.83 -6.86 -20.85
CA ASP A 367 -8.52 -5.59 -20.69
C ASP A 367 -8.12 -4.93 -19.37
N ILE A 368 -7.61 -3.69 -19.45
CA ILE A 368 -7.02 -2.99 -18.31
C ILE A 368 -8.03 -2.73 -17.19
N GLN A 369 -9.29 -2.41 -17.54
CA GLN A 369 -10.35 -2.17 -16.56
C GLN A 369 -10.57 -3.36 -15.61
N ASN A 370 -10.35 -4.59 -16.09
CA ASN A 370 -10.62 -5.83 -15.35
C ASN A 370 -9.62 -6.08 -14.22
N TRP A 371 -8.44 -5.44 -14.27
CA TRP A 371 -7.50 -5.44 -13.13
C TRP A 371 -8.08 -4.77 -11.89
N PHE A 372 -9.06 -3.88 -12.08
CA PHE A 372 -9.66 -3.08 -11.02
C PHE A 372 -11.12 -3.45 -10.76
N MET A 373 -11.67 -4.47 -11.44
CA MET A 373 -13.04 -4.92 -11.24
C MET A 373 -13.22 -5.40 -9.80
N PRO A 374 -14.12 -4.80 -9.00
CA PRO A 374 -14.50 -5.38 -7.72
C PRO A 374 -15.14 -6.74 -7.92
N PHE A 375 -14.84 -7.69 -7.03
CA PHE A 375 -15.52 -8.97 -7.04
C PHE A 375 -16.94 -8.82 -6.51
N HIS A 376 -17.94 -9.38 -7.18
CA HIS A 376 -19.31 -9.42 -6.72
C HIS A 376 -20.00 -10.75 -7.10
N PRO A 377 -20.97 -11.23 -6.30
CA PRO A 377 -21.62 -12.54 -6.53
C PRO A 377 -22.40 -12.64 -7.84
N ASP A 378 -22.86 -11.52 -8.39
CA ASP A 378 -23.65 -11.50 -9.63
C ASP A 378 -22.79 -11.38 -10.90
N HIS A 379 -21.48 -11.61 -10.82
CA HIS A 379 -20.58 -11.42 -11.95
C HIS A 379 -20.70 -12.59 -12.95
N GLU A 380 -20.84 -12.29 -14.24
CA GLU A 380 -21.05 -13.26 -15.33
C GLU A 380 -20.05 -14.42 -15.40
N VAL A 381 -18.80 -14.17 -15.01
CA VAL A 381 -17.74 -15.19 -14.93
C VAL A 381 -18.15 -16.40 -14.07
N LEU A 382 -19.07 -16.22 -13.11
CA LEU A 382 -19.61 -17.27 -12.26
C LEU A 382 -20.62 -18.17 -13.00
N GLU A 383 -21.26 -17.72 -14.08
CA GLU A 383 -22.22 -18.53 -14.86
C GLU A 383 -21.60 -19.80 -15.43
N GLU A 384 -20.36 -19.70 -15.90
CA GLU A 384 -19.62 -20.87 -16.35
C GLU A 384 -19.29 -21.85 -15.21
N ILE A 385 -19.25 -21.40 -13.95
CA ILE A 385 -19.11 -22.28 -12.77
C ILE A 385 -20.47 -22.89 -12.39
N PHE A 386 -21.57 -22.15 -12.52
CA PHE A 386 -22.91 -22.69 -12.29
C PHE A 386 -23.22 -23.90 -13.19
N ARG A 387 -22.62 -23.93 -14.39
CA ARG A 387 -22.74 -25.05 -15.35
C ARG A 387 -21.85 -26.26 -15.01
N ASP A 388 -20.98 -26.19 -14.00
CA ASP A 388 -20.12 -27.31 -13.58
C ASP A 388 -20.88 -28.27 -12.65
N ASP A 389 -20.83 -29.57 -12.91
CA ASP A 389 -21.60 -30.58 -12.16
C ASP A 389 -21.23 -30.66 -10.67
N ILE A 390 -20.00 -30.26 -10.30
CA ILE A 390 -19.47 -30.35 -8.94
C ILE A 390 -19.58 -29.01 -8.23
N LEU A 391 -19.17 -27.93 -8.90
CA LEU A 391 -19.18 -26.58 -8.33
C LEU A 391 -20.56 -25.94 -8.38
N GLY A 392 -21.39 -26.27 -9.37
CA GLY A 392 -22.71 -25.69 -9.62
C GLY A 392 -23.59 -25.64 -8.36
N PRO A 393 -23.83 -26.78 -7.68
CA PRO A 393 -24.65 -26.81 -6.46
C PRO A 393 -24.13 -25.93 -5.30
N GLY A 394 -22.82 -25.66 -5.26
CA GLY A 394 -22.17 -24.83 -4.23
C GLY A 394 -21.75 -23.44 -4.71
N THR A 395 -22.08 -23.04 -5.94
CA THR A 395 -21.53 -21.82 -6.56
C THR A 395 -21.97 -20.55 -5.82
N ASN A 396 -23.22 -20.49 -5.37
CA ASN A 396 -23.72 -19.36 -4.57
C ASN A 396 -22.94 -19.22 -3.25
N GLU A 397 -22.69 -20.33 -2.56
CA GLU A 397 -21.96 -20.34 -1.29
C GLU A 397 -20.50 -19.95 -1.51
N LEU A 398 -19.88 -20.47 -2.58
CA LEU A 398 -18.52 -20.12 -2.98
C LEU A 398 -18.39 -18.64 -3.34
N ALA A 399 -19.32 -18.11 -4.16
CA ALA A 399 -19.33 -16.71 -4.54
C ALA A 399 -19.52 -15.80 -3.32
N GLU A 400 -20.43 -16.16 -2.41
CA GLU A 400 -20.68 -15.41 -1.19
C GLU A 400 -19.48 -15.46 -0.23
N ALA A 401 -18.84 -16.63 -0.08
CA ALA A 401 -17.61 -16.78 0.69
C ALA A 401 -16.49 -15.91 0.12
N MET A 402 -16.27 -15.97 -1.19
CA MET A 402 -15.27 -15.17 -1.89
C MET A 402 -15.55 -13.68 -1.77
N TYR A 403 -16.81 -13.26 -1.86
CA TYR A 403 -17.21 -11.87 -1.68
C TYR A 403 -16.92 -11.39 -0.26
N LYS A 404 -17.33 -12.14 0.76
CA LYS A 404 -17.12 -11.81 2.18
C LYS A 404 -15.69 -11.95 2.66
N THR A 405 -14.84 -12.69 1.96
CA THR A 405 -13.43 -12.89 2.34
C THR A 405 -12.65 -11.58 2.18
N PRO A 406 -12.12 -11.00 3.27
CA PRO A 406 -11.44 -9.71 3.22
C PRO A 406 -9.99 -9.80 2.73
N PHE A 407 -9.37 -10.98 2.82
CA PHE A 407 -7.92 -11.16 2.69
C PHE A 407 -7.41 -11.41 1.28
N ILE A 408 -8.30 -11.74 0.35
CA ILE A 408 -7.97 -11.97 -1.06
C ILE A 408 -8.36 -10.69 -1.83
N CYS A 409 -7.47 -10.17 -2.68
CA CYS A 409 -7.81 -9.02 -3.52
C CYS A 409 -8.77 -9.42 -4.65
N ASN A 410 -9.45 -8.46 -5.30
CA ASN A 410 -10.47 -8.78 -6.28
C ASN A 410 -9.90 -9.50 -7.51
N SER A 411 -8.78 -9.04 -8.03
CA SER A 411 -8.17 -9.68 -9.20
C SER A 411 -7.71 -11.12 -8.89
N ASP A 412 -7.28 -11.43 -7.67
CA ASP A 412 -6.93 -12.80 -7.25
C ASP A 412 -8.18 -13.67 -7.13
N LYS A 413 -9.31 -13.11 -6.65
CA LYS A 413 -10.61 -13.82 -6.63
C LYS A 413 -11.02 -14.30 -8.03
N PHE A 414 -10.93 -13.43 -9.03
CA PHE A 414 -11.17 -13.81 -10.43
C PHE A 414 -10.19 -14.87 -10.92
N SER A 415 -8.91 -14.72 -10.62
CA SER A 415 -7.86 -15.67 -11.01
C SER A 415 -8.12 -17.06 -10.42
N LEU A 416 -8.57 -17.12 -9.17
CA LEU A 416 -8.94 -18.36 -8.50
C LEU A 416 -10.12 -19.01 -9.21
N ILE A 417 -11.18 -18.26 -9.46
CA ILE A 417 -12.38 -18.74 -10.14
C ILE A 417 -12.08 -19.32 -11.53
N PHE A 418 -11.26 -18.63 -12.33
CA PHE A 418 -10.86 -19.16 -13.63
C PHE A 418 -10.05 -20.46 -13.49
N ASN A 419 -9.20 -20.55 -12.46
CA ASN A 419 -8.40 -21.73 -12.21
C ASN A 419 -9.22 -22.92 -11.70
N LEU A 420 -10.30 -22.69 -10.93
CA LEU A 420 -11.17 -23.74 -10.38
C LEU A 420 -11.72 -24.68 -11.46
N LYS A 421 -12.00 -24.15 -12.66
CA LYS A 421 -12.54 -24.92 -13.79
C LYS A 421 -11.60 -26.06 -14.21
N PHE A 422 -10.29 -25.84 -14.11
CA PHE A 422 -9.26 -26.78 -14.54
C PHE A 422 -8.84 -27.78 -13.45
N LEU A 423 -9.37 -27.66 -12.23
CA LEU A 423 -9.02 -28.56 -11.14
C LEU A 423 -9.75 -29.92 -11.25
N PRO A 424 -9.11 -31.03 -10.84
CA PRO A 424 -9.76 -32.32 -10.68
C PRO A 424 -10.93 -32.29 -9.68
N ALA A 425 -11.90 -33.18 -9.87
CA ALA A 425 -13.10 -33.31 -9.04
C ALA A 425 -12.84 -33.38 -7.53
N THR A 426 -11.81 -34.15 -7.13
CA THR A 426 -11.42 -34.31 -5.73
C THR A 426 -10.94 -33.00 -5.11
N GLN A 427 -10.19 -32.19 -5.85
CA GLN A 427 -9.71 -30.88 -5.40
C GLN A 427 -10.84 -29.85 -5.36
N LYS A 428 -11.76 -29.86 -6.34
CA LYS A 428 -12.96 -29.01 -6.34
C LYS A 428 -13.80 -29.22 -5.07
N ASN A 429 -14.09 -30.48 -4.72
CA ASN A 429 -14.84 -30.81 -3.51
C ASN A 429 -14.12 -30.39 -2.22
N MET A 430 -12.80 -30.59 -2.16
CA MET A 430 -12.00 -30.12 -1.03
C MET A 430 -12.09 -28.59 -0.87
N MET A 431 -11.93 -27.84 -1.97
CA MET A 431 -11.99 -26.37 -1.93
C MET A 431 -13.37 -25.86 -1.48
N LEU A 432 -14.48 -26.43 -1.99
CA LEU A 432 -15.82 -26.07 -1.53
C LEU A 432 -15.99 -26.30 -0.03
N ARG A 433 -15.47 -27.41 0.50
CA ARG A 433 -15.54 -27.70 1.94
C ARG A 433 -14.75 -26.68 2.76
N VAL A 434 -13.54 -26.31 2.31
CA VAL A 434 -12.72 -25.28 2.97
C VAL A 434 -13.45 -23.93 2.99
N PHE A 435 -14.00 -23.50 1.85
CA PHE A 435 -14.72 -22.23 1.79
C PHE A 435 -15.99 -22.20 2.65
N ARG A 436 -16.71 -23.33 2.77
CA ARG A 436 -17.84 -23.43 3.70
C ARG A 436 -17.41 -23.24 5.14
N MET A 437 -16.34 -23.93 5.56
CA MET A 437 -15.80 -23.77 6.91
C MET A 437 -15.35 -22.32 7.18
N GLU A 438 -14.74 -21.68 6.19
CA GLU A 438 -14.29 -20.29 6.31
C GLU A 438 -15.47 -19.31 6.36
N LEU A 439 -16.52 -19.52 5.56
CA LEU A 439 -17.76 -18.74 5.62
C LEU A 439 -18.44 -18.87 6.99
N GLU A 440 -18.54 -20.07 7.55
CA GLU A 440 -19.06 -20.30 8.90
C GLU A 440 -18.23 -19.57 9.96
N GLY A 441 -16.89 -19.63 9.86
CA GLY A 441 -15.98 -18.90 10.75
C GLY A 441 -16.12 -17.38 10.64
N LEU A 442 -16.24 -16.84 9.42
CA LEU A 442 -16.43 -15.40 9.18
C LEU A 442 -17.78 -14.89 9.69
N GLN A 443 -18.84 -15.70 9.61
CA GLN A 443 -20.15 -15.35 10.17
C GLN A 443 -20.09 -15.22 11.69
N GLN A 444 -19.42 -16.17 12.37
CA GLN A 444 -19.21 -16.12 13.82
C GLN A 444 -18.40 -14.88 14.24
N LEU A 445 -17.37 -14.52 13.48
CA LEU A 445 -16.55 -13.32 13.76
C LEU A 445 -17.32 -12.01 13.49
N ASN A 446 -18.21 -11.97 12.49
CA ASN A 446 -18.91 -10.76 12.11
C ASN A 446 -19.98 -10.30 13.12
N GLU A 447 -20.52 -11.21 13.93
CA GLU A 447 -21.53 -10.89 14.95
C GLU A 447 -20.92 -10.19 16.18
N ASP A 448 -19.68 -10.53 16.57
CA ASP A 448 -19.02 -9.97 17.76
C ASP A 448 -18.21 -8.68 17.47
N ASP A 449 -17.63 -8.52 16.26
CA ASP A 449 -16.63 -7.47 15.98
C ASP A 449 -17.18 -6.12 15.46
N PHE A 450 -18.43 -6.05 14.99
CA PHE A 450 -18.98 -4.78 14.46
C PHE A 450 -19.10 -3.69 15.55
N LEU A 451 -19.13 -4.11 16.82
CA LEU A 451 -19.15 -3.23 17.98
C LEU A 451 -17.75 -2.66 18.33
N THR A 452 -16.67 -3.28 17.86
CA THR A 452 -15.29 -3.00 18.31
C THR A 452 -14.52 -2.08 17.37
N ASP A 453 -14.82 -2.09 16.06
CA ASP A 453 -14.09 -1.26 15.08
C ASP A 453 -14.98 -0.74 13.92
N PRO A 454 -15.40 0.55 13.96
CA PRO A 454 -16.31 1.12 12.98
C PRO A 454 -15.69 1.26 11.57
N ASN A 455 -14.35 1.24 11.45
CA ASN A 455 -13.65 1.47 10.18
C ASN A 455 -13.21 0.16 9.50
N ARG A 456 -13.65 -1.01 9.99
CA ARG A 456 -13.24 -2.32 9.44
C ARG A 456 -13.57 -2.48 7.96
N ARG A 457 -14.80 -2.15 7.53
CA ARG A 457 -15.20 -2.25 6.11
C ARG A 457 -14.37 -1.32 5.23
N PHE A 458 -14.20 -0.07 5.66
CA PHE A 458 -13.36 0.91 4.97
C PHE A 458 -11.93 0.39 4.76
N ARG A 459 -11.32 -0.20 5.81
CA ARG A 459 -9.99 -0.81 5.71
C ARG A 459 -9.97 -1.95 4.70
N ILE A 460 -10.92 -2.89 4.76
CA ILE A 460 -10.98 -4.04 3.85
C ILE A 460 -11.09 -3.58 2.40
N ASN A 461 -12.05 -2.70 2.09
CA ASN A 461 -12.30 -2.19 0.75
C ASN A 461 -11.05 -1.46 0.20
N THR A 462 -10.42 -0.64 1.03
CA THR A 462 -9.19 0.08 0.70
C THR A 462 -8.03 -0.88 0.45
N THR A 463 -7.82 -1.87 1.33
CA THR A 463 -6.73 -2.84 1.20
C THR A 463 -6.86 -3.62 -0.10
N GLN A 464 -8.05 -4.13 -0.43
CA GLN A 464 -8.27 -4.86 -1.68
C GLN A 464 -8.00 -3.99 -2.91
N TYR A 465 -8.45 -2.74 -2.91
CA TYR A 465 -8.19 -1.82 -4.02
C TYR A 465 -6.71 -1.48 -4.17
N LEU A 466 -6.00 -1.18 -3.08
CA LEU A 466 -4.56 -0.90 -3.13
C LEU A 466 -3.77 -2.12 -3.60
N GLN A 467 -4.19 -3.32 -3.21
CA GLN A 467 -3.64 -4.59 -3.67
C GLN A 467 -3.88 -4.82 -5.17
N ASP A 468 -5.06 -4.46 -5.70
CA ASP A 468 -5.37 -4.51 -7.14
C ASP A 468 -4.51 -3.52 -7.92
N ILE A 469 -4.36 -2.27 -7.42
CA ILE A 469 -3.44 -1.28 -8.00
C ILE A 469 -2.00 -1.80 -7.99
N TYR A 470 -1.54 -2.35 -6.87
CA TYR A 470 -0.20 -2.92 -6.75
C TYR A 470 0.03 -4.04 -7.78
N ARG A 471 -0.93 -4.95 -7.96
CA ARG A 471 -0.88 -6.02 -8.97
C ARG A 471 -0.81 -5.47 -10.38
N PHE A 472 -1.59 -4.44 -10.69
CA PHE A 472 -1.52 -3.79 -12.00
C PHE A 472 -0.10 -3.24 -12.26
N PHE A 473 0.49 -2.48 -11.34
CA PHE A 473 1.83 -1.91 -11.54
C PHE A 473 2.96 -2.96 -11.52
N LYS A 474 2.80 -4.09 -10.81
CA LYS A 474 3.86 -5.12 -10.71
C LYS A 474 3.75 -6.25 -11.72
N LEU A 475 2.54 -6.68 -12.06
CA LEU A 475 2.29 -7.91 -12.82
C LEU A 475 1.72 -7.66 -14.22
N SER A 476 1.10 -6.51 -14.48
CA SER A 476 0.51 -6.23 -15.79
C SER A 476 1.53 -6.42 -16.92
N PRO A 477 1.11 -6.96 -18.08
CA PRO A 477 1.93 -6.96 -19.30
C PRO A 477 2.44 -5.56 -19.66
N TYR A 478 1.65 -4.53 -19.33
CA TYR A 478 1.93 -3.12 -19.64
C TYR A 478 2.70 -2.38 -18.54
N ARG A 479 3.16 -3.05 -17.48
CA ARG A 479 3.81 -2.40 -16.33
C ARG A 479 4.99 -1.47 -16.67
N LYS A 480 5.69 -1.74 -17.77
CA LYS A 480 6.83 -0.92 -18.23
C LYS A 480 6.42 0.40 -18.90
N GLU A 481 5.13 0.55 -19.25
CA GLU A 481 4.57 1.77 -19.85
C GLU A 481 4.24 2.82 -18.78
N PHE A 482 4.20 2.42 -17.51
CA PHE A 482 3.85 3.29 -16.40
C PHE A 482 5.04 3.48 -15.48
N GLU A 483 5.09 4.65 -14.85
CA GLU A 483 5.96 4.82 -13.70
C GLU A 483 5.36 4.08 -12.52
N ASP A 484 6.13 3.18 -11.92
CA ASP A 484 5.68 2.41 -10.76
C ASP A 484 5.63 3.29 -9.51
N ILE A 485 4.41 3.67 -9.12
CA ILE A 485 4.14 4.54 -7.98
C ILE A 485 4.54 3.92 -6.63
N PHE A 486 4.81 2.61 -6.59
CA PHE A 486 5.29 1.92 -5.40
C PHE A 486 6.82 1.79 -5.36
N THR A 487 7.53 2.37 -6.33
CA THR A 487 9.00 2.47 -6.29
C THR A 487 9.42 3.69 -5.46
N GLY A 488 9.97 3.45 -4.25
CA GLY A 488 10.44 4.51 -3.36
C GLY A 488 10.11 4.25 -1.89
N ARG A 489 10.28 5.25 -1.03
CA ARG A 489 9.99 5.16 0.41
C ARG A 489 8.48 5.27 0.75
N LEU A 490 7.60 5.59 -0.22
CA LEU A 490 6.15 5.81 -0.03
C LEU A 490 5.86 6.64 1.23
N ASP A 491 6.61 7.73 1.41
CA ASP A 491 6.61 8.57 2.60
C ASP A 491 5.44 9.57 2.59
N ILE A 492 4.24 9.07 2.32
CA ILE A 492 3.02 9.85 2.19
C ILE A 492 2.78 10.71 3.43
N TYR A 493 3.12 10.21 4.62
CA TYR A 493 2.98 10.95 5.88
C TYR A 493 3.92 12.17 6.00
N ASN A 494 4.99 12.22 5.20
CA ASN A 494 5.89 13.37 5.11
C ASN A 494 5.50 14.38 4.04
N SER A 495 4.56 14.02 3.16
CA SER A 495 4.08 14.87 2.08
C SER A 495 3.51 16.18 2.64
N TYR A 496 3.58 17.24 1.84
CA TYR A 496 2.93 18.49 2.19
C TYR A 496 1.44 18.30 2.43
N PHE A 497 0.73 17.62 1.53
CA PHE A 497 -0.71 17.52 1.65
C PHE A 497 -1.10 16.82 2.95
N PHE A 498 -0.42 15.73 3.33
CA PHE A 498 -0.78 14.97 4.53
C PHE A 498 -0.50 15.78 5.79
N ARG A 499 0.63 16.50 5.81
CA ARG A 499 0.98 17.43 6.90
C ARG A 499 0.02 18.61 7.00
N PHE A 500 -0.59 18.99 5.88
CA PHE A 500 -1.54 20.08 5.84
C PHE A 500 -2.93 19.62 6.30
N SER A 501 -3.41 18.48 5.82
CA SER A 501 -4.79 18.02 6.04
C SER A 501 -4.99 17.09 7.24
N CYS A 502 -3.94 16.35 7.65
CA CYS A 502 -4.04 15.23 8.58
C CYS A 502 -3.13 15.34 9.81
N ASP A 503 -2.31 16.40 9.93
CA ASP A 503 -1.33 16.59 11.01
C ASP A 503 -2.02 16.97 12.32
N THR A 504 -2.46 15.96 13.06
CA THR A 504 -2.75 16.08 14.50
C THR A 504 -1.65 15.40 15.29
N LYS A 505 -1.34 15.92 16.48
CA LYS A 505 -0.30 15.36 17.35
C LYS A 505 -0.62 13.89 17.71
N GLU A 506 -1.90 13.58 17.84
CA GLU A 506 -2.42 12.26 18.15
C GLU A 506 -2.26 11.31 16.96
N ALA A 507 -2.55 11.77 15.73
CA ALA A 507 -2.36 10.97 14.52
C ALA A 507 -0.87 10.68 14.27
N GLU A 508 0.01 11.67 14.49
CA GLU A 508 1.45 11.51 14.36
C GLU A 508 1.99 10.48 15.37
N ALA A 509 1.56 10.57 16.64
CA ALA A 509 1.95 9.61 17.68
C ALA A 509 1.50 8.18 17.34
N SER A 510 0.25 8.04 16.89
CA SER A 510 -0.32 6.73 16.60
C SER A 510 0.27 6.10 15.32
N LEU A 511 0.68 6.92 14.35
CA LEU A 511 1.46 6.47 13.19
C LEU A 511 2.89 6.06 13.59
N ALA A 512 3.55 6.83 14.46
CA ALA A 512 4.89 6.50 14.95
C ALA A 512 4.91 5.18 15.74
N ASP A 513 3.92 4.98 16.62
CA ASP A 513 3.75 3.74 17.38
C ASP A 513 3.41 2.56 16.47
N TYR A 514 2.65 2.79 15.41
CA TYR A 514 2.43 1.78 14.38
C TYR A 514 3.74 1.38 13.71
N PHE A 515 4.54 2.35 13.22
CA PHE A 515 5.84 2.06 12.61
C PHE A 515 6.79 1.33 13.57
N PHE A 516 6.81 1.74 14.84
CA PHE A 516 7.62 1.11 15.86
C PHE A 516 7.22 -0.35 16.10
N SER A 517 5.92 -0.66 16.15
CA SER A 517 5.44 -2.03 16.34
C SER A 517 5.66 -2.94 15.12
N LYS A 518 5.91 -2.36 13.95
CA LYS A 518 6.20 -3.08 12.69
C LYS A 518 7.68 -3.02 12.29
N ASP A 519 8.57 -2.71 13.24
CA ASP A 519 10.03 -2.66 13.03
C ASP A 519 10.51 -1.66 11.96
N PHE A 520 9.65 -0.69 11.56
CA PHE A 520 10.03 0.40 10.67
C PHE A 520 10.73 1.51 11.45
N TYR A 521 11.88 1.18 12.04
CA TYR A 521 12.58 2.04 12.98
C TYR A 521 13.07 3.35 12.35
N GLU A 522 13.44 3.38 11.07
CA GLU A 522 13.77 4.64 10.36
C GLU A 522 12.57 5.60 10.29
N ASP A 523 11.40 5.09 9.89
CA ASP A 523 10.20 5.88 9.69
C ASP A 523 9.62 6.33 11.05
N ALA A 524 9.61 5.44 12.05
CA ALA A 524 9.25 5.73 13.43
C ALA A 524 10.17 6.81 14.05
N LEU A 525 11.48 6.69 13.84
CA LEU A 525 12.47 7.65 14.34
C LEU A 525 12.22 9.06 13.81
N ALA A 526 11.92 9.20 12.51
CA ALA A 526 11.63 10.50 11.91
C ALA A 526 10.43 11.19 12.58
N LEU A 527 9.35 10.45 12.84
CA LEU A 527 8.18 10.97 13.54
C LEU A 527 8.47 11.28 15.01
N TYR A 528 9.12 10.38 15.74
CA TYR A 528 9.46 10.62 17.15
C TYR A 528 10.38 11.84 17.35
N LEU A 529 11.36 12.05 16.45
CA LEU A 529 12.22 13.24 16.49
C LEU A 529 11.43 14.53 16.25
N ARG A 530 10.37 14.49 15.44
CA ARG A 530 9.48 15.64 15.23
C ARG A 530 8.62 15.89 16.46
N MET A 531 8.04 14.85 17.04
CA MET A 531 7.26 14.93 18.28
C MET A 531 8.09 15.48 19.44
N LEU A 532 9.39 15.13 19.51
CA LEU A 532 10.30 15.56 20.57
C LEU A 532 10.43 17.08 20.66
N LYS A 533 10.31 17.82 19.55
CA LYS A 533 10.35 19.29 19.53
C LYS A 533 9.24 19.90 20.39
N ASN A 534 8.10 19.21 20.52
CA ASN A 534 6.93 19.65 21.25
C ASN A 534 6.81 19.02 22.65
N ARG A 535 7.54 17.94 22.91
CA ARG A 535 7.54 17.20 24.18
C ARG A 535 8.99 16.93 24.64
N PRO A 536 9.77 17.98 24.98
CA PRO A 536 11.19 17.84 25.27
C PRO A 536 11.50 17.10 26.58
N ASP A 537 10.50 16.91 27.45
CA ASP A 537 10.63 16.30 28.78
C ASP A 537 10.00 14.89 28.86
N ASP A 538 9.68 14.27 27.72
CA ASP A 538 9.06 12.94 27.67
C ASP A 538 10.12 11.83 27.64
N ALA A 539 10.38 11.21 28.80
CA ALA A 539 11.35 10.11 28.94
C ALA A 539 11.03 8.93 28.01
N GLN A 540 9.75 8.57 27.84
CA GLN A 540 9.33 7.44 27.00
C GLN A 540 9.62 7.73 25.52
N LEU A 541 9.48 8.99 25.09
CA LEU A 541 9.84 9.39 23.74
C LEU A 541 11.35 9.29 23.49
N TYR A 542 12.19 9.71 24.44
CA TYR A 542 13.64 9.48 24.37
C TYR A 542 14.00 7.99 24.31
N GLU A 543 13.32 7.16 25.10
CA GLU A 543 13.48 5.69 25.10
C GLU A 543 13.16 5.09 23.73
N LYS A 544 12.03 5.48 23.12
CA LYS A 544 11.59 5.04 21.79
C LYS A 544 12.57 5.48 20.70
N ILE A 545 13.03 6.74 20.72
CA ILE A 545 14.04 7.27 19.79
C ILE A 545 15.36 6.50 19.91
N ALA A 546 15.82 6.29 21.14
CA ALA A 546 17.06 5.57 21.39
C ALA A 546 16.98 4.11 20.93
N TYR A 547 15.82 3.46 21.14
CA TYR A 547 15.56 2.11 20.66
C TYR A 547 15.59 2.04 19.13
N CYS A 548 14.97 2.99 18.43
CA CYS A 548 15.03 3.03 16.97
C CYS A 548 16.47 3.17 16.46
N HIS A 549 17.29 4.02 17.09
CA HIS A 549 18.72 4.12 16.77
C HIS A 549 19.49 2.82 17.07
N GLN A 550 19.15 2.11 18.15
CA GLN A 550 19.78 0.84 18.52
C GLN A 550 19.52 -0.25 17.46
N GLU A 551 18.28 -0.39 17.01
CA GLU A 551 17.90 -1.38 16.00
C GLU A 551 18.46 -1.04 14.61
N ASN A 552 18.60 0.26 14.30
CA ASN A 552 19.31 0.73 13.11
C ASN A 552 20.85 0.59 13.23
N GLY A 553 21.39 0.13 14.36
CA GLY A 553 22.83 -0.08 14.59
C GLY A 553 23.63 1.18 14.97
N ASP A 554 23.00 2.35 15.10
CA ASP A 554 23.65 3.57 15.59
C ASP A 554 23.67 3.62 17.12
N TYR A 555 24.50 2.76 17.71
CA TYR A 555 24.65 2.64 19.16
C TYR A 555 25.16 3.94 19.82
N LYS A 556 25.82 4.83 19.08
CA LYS A 556 26.33 6.11 19.61
C LYS A 556 25.18 7.08 19.87
N GLN A 557 24.29 7.26 18.89
CA GLN A 557 23.10 8.08 19.10
C GLN A 557 22.14 7.42 20.08
N ALA A 558 21.94 6.10 19.99
CA ALA A 558 21.12 5.36 20.96
C ALA A 558 21.56 5.64 22.40
N LEU A 559 22.87 5.53 22.70
CA LEU A 559 23.43 5.85 24.00
C LEU A 559 23.15 7.30 24.44
N ARG A 560 23.28 8.27 23.53
CA ARG A 560 23.01 9.69 23.81
C ARG A 560 21.55 9.93 24.19
N TYR A 561 20.61 9.34 23.47
CA TYR A 561 19.18 9.48 23.75
C TYR A 561 18.76 8.69 25.01
N TYR A 562 19.30 7.49 25.23
CA TYR A 562 19.04 6.74 26.48
C TYR A 562 19.57 7.47 27.71
N LYS A 563 20.75 8.11 27.64
CA LYS A 563 21.25 8.93 28.76
C LYS A 563 20.33 10.14 29.03
N LYS A 564 19.74 10.74 28.01
CA LYS A 564 18.72 11.80 28.20
C LYS A 564 17.46 11.26 28.87
N ALA A 565 16.98 10.08 28.45
CA ALA A 565 15.85 9.42 29.12
C ALA A 565 16.17 9.15 30.60
N GLU A 566 17.35 8.62 30.90
CA GLU A 566 17.82 8.34 32.27
C GLU A 566 17.84 9.58 33.17
N LEU A 567 18.20 10.75 32.62
CA LEU A 567 18.20 12.02 33.37
C LEU A 567 16.78 12.47 33.78
N ILE A 568 15.76 12.07 33.01
CA ILE A 568 14.36 12.44 33.27
C ILE A 568 13.71 11.39 34.17
N ASP A 569 13.81 10.12 33.80
CA ASP A 569 13.25 8.99 34.56
C ASP A 569 14.21 7.79 34.51
N ARG A 570 14.71 7.41 35.68
CA ARG A 570 15.71 6.35 35.82
C ARG A 570 15.06 4.99 36.01
N LYS A 571 14.73 4.34 34.88
CA LYS A 571 14.16 2.98 34.87
C LYS A 571 15.21 1.89 34.72
N PRO A 572 15.01 0.70 35.32
CA PRO A 572 15.90 -0.45 35.14
C PRO A 572 16.05 -0.84 33.66
N TRP A 573 14.97 -0.77 32.88
CA TRP A 573 14.98 -1.07 31.44
C TRP A 573 15.96 -0.16 30.68
N THR A 574 15.90 1.15 30.90
CA THR A 574 16.74 2.16 30.27
C THR A 574 18.20 1.97 30.63
N VAL A 575 18.50 1.73 31.92
CA VAL A 575 19.86 1.45 32.42
C VAL A 575 20.43 0.17 31.76
N LYS A 576 19.63 -0.90 31.62
CA LYS A 576 20.03 -2.13 30.91
C LYS A 576 20.35 -1.87 29.43
N LYS A 577 19.57 -1.01 28.76
CA LYS A 577 19.78 -0.65 27.35
C LYS A 577 21.01 0.24 27.14
N ILE A 578 21.33 1.13 28.09
CA ILE A 578 22.60 1.86 28.12
C ILE A 578 23.79 0.90 28.19
N GLY A 579 23.75 -0.05 29.14
CA GLY A 579 24.77 -1.10 29.26
C GLY A 579 24.94 -1.91 27.97
N PHE A 580 23.84 -2.22 27.29
CA PHE A 580 23.86 -2.93 26.01
C PHE A 580 24.55 -2.11 24.91
N CYS A 581 24.20 -0.83 24.76
CA CYS A 581 24.82 0.05 23.78
C CYS A 581 26.32 0.23 24.06
N LEU A 582 26.72 0.40 25.32
CA LEU A 582 28.13 0.53 25.72
C LEU A 582 28.93 -0.74 25.38
N ARG A 583 28.37 -1.92 25.64
CA ARG A 583 28.97 -3.21 25.29
C ARG A 583 29.14 -3.36 23.77
N ARG A 584 28.14 -2.98 22.97
CA ARG A 584 28.24 -2.95 21.49
C ARG A 584 29.29 -1.97 20.98
N LEU A 585 29.50 -0.86 21.69
CA LEU A 585 30.57 0.10 21.44
C LEU A 585 31.94 -0.33 22.01
N LYS A 586 32.06 -1.55 22.56
CA LYS A 586 33.28 -2.10 23.20
C LYS A 586 33.76 -1.34 24.45
N LYS A 587 32.86 -0.57 25.08
CA LYS A 587 33.11 0.12 26.36
C LYS A 587 32.68 -0.77 27.52
N ASN A 588 33.39 -1.89 27.69
CA ASN A 588 32.96 -2.99 28.56
C ASN A 588 32.99 -2.64 30.05
N GLU A 589 33.91 -1.76 30.48
CA GLU A 589 34.00 -1.28 31.87
C GLU A 589 32.78 -0.43 32.24
N GLU A 590 32.47 0.60 31.45
CA GLU A 590 31.26 1.43 31.62
C GLU A 590 29.99 0.55 31.53
N ALA A 591 29.95 -0.42 30.62
CA ALA A 591 28.81 -1.32 30.50
C ALA A 591 28.59 -2.16 31.77
N LEU A 592 29.66 -2.66 32.38
CA LEU A 592 29.62 -3.43 33.63
C LEU A 592 29.04 -2.59 34.77
N GLU A 593 29.48 -1.34 34.92
CA GLU A 593 28.94 -0.42 35.93
C GLU A 593 27.43 -0.24 35.79
N TYR A 594 26.97 0.03 34.56
CA TYR A 594 25.54 0.19 34.27
C TYR A 594 24.74 -1.10 34.54
N TYR A 595 25.26 -2.28 34.19
CA TYR A 595 24.56 -3.53 34.48
C TYR A 595 24.53 -3.87 35.98
N ILE A 596 25.58 -3.55 36.73
CA ILE A 596 25.58 -3.67 38.20
C ILE A 596 24.52 -2.75 38.79
N GLN A 597 24.45 -1.49 38.35
CA GLN A 597 23.40 -0.55 38.77
C GLN A 597 22.00 -1.08 38.44
N ALA A 598 21.78 -1.62 37.23
CA ALA A 598 20.51 -2.26 36.88
C ALA A 598 20.18 -3.46 37.80
N GLY A 599 21.19 -4.23 38.22
CA GLY A 599 21.03 -5.34 39.16
C GLY A 599 20.70 -4.90 40.59
N THR A 600 21.07 -3.67 40.98
CA THR A 600 20.63 -3.07 42.25
C THR A 600 19.17 -2.59 42.19
N LEU A 601 18.72 -2.10 41.04
CA LEU A 601 17.35 -1.64 40.83
C LEU A 601 16.35 -2.79 40.68
N GLU A 602 16.76 -3.90 40.05
CA GLU A 602 15.96 -5.14 39.94
C GLU A 602 16.74 -6.34 40.50
N PRO A 603 16.74 -6.53 41.84
CA PRO A 603 17.38 -7.68 42.45
C PRO A 603 16.74 -8.98 41.97
N GLY A 604 17.57 -9.91 41.48
CA GLY A 604 17.11 -11.24 41.09
C GLY A 604 16.75 -11.43 39.62
N ASN A 605 16.84 -10.38 38.79
CA ASN A 605 16.69 -10.52 37.34
C ASN A 605 17.85 -11.36 36.75
N LEU A 606 17.55 -12.58 36.30
CA LEU A 606 18.53 -13.51 35.75
C LEU A 606 19.17 -12.97 34.46
N HIS A 607 18.41 -12.28 33.62
CA HIS A 607 18.95 -11.67 32.40
C HIS A 607 19.99 -10.59 32.72
N THR A 608 19.74 -9.73 33.71
CA THR A 608 20.72 -8.72 34.15
C THR A 608 21.98 -9.38 34.73
N THR A 609 21.81 -10.43 35.53
CA THR A 609 22.93 -11.22 36.09
C THR A 609 23.78 -11.86 34.97
N MET A 610 23.12 -12.36 33.93
CA MET A 610 23.78 -12.93 32.75
C MET A 610 24.57 -11.89 31.97
N MET A 611 24.01 -10.69 31.79
CA MET A 611 24.72 -9.58 31.14
C MET A 611 25.95 -9.13 31.93
N ILE A 612 25.87 -9.08 33.27
CA ILE A 612 27.04 -8.82 34.14
C ILE A 612 28.13 -9.88 33.91
N GLY A 613 27.76 -11.16 33.91
CA GLY A 613 28.68 -12.27 33.62
C GLY A 613 29.34 -12.13 32.25
N HIS A 614 28.56 -11.78 31.22
CA HIS A 614 29.09 -11.50 29.89
C HIS A 614 30.02 -10.29 29.83
N CYS A 615 29.77 -9.23 30.59
CA CYS A 615 30.69 -8.09 30.67
C CYS A 615 32.03 -8.50 31.31
N TYR A 616 32.01 -9.29 32.40
CA TYR A 616 33.24 -9.85 32.97
C TYR A 616 33.99 -10.76 32.00
N LEU A 617 33.25 -11.55 31.21
CA LEU A 617 33.82 -12.38 30.14
C LEU A 617 34.52 -11.50 29.08
N ASP A 618 33.86 -10.44 28.62
CA ASP A 618 34.41 -9.51 27.62
C ASP A 618 35.61 -8.70 28.16
N LEU A 619 35.70 -8.52 29.48
CA LEU A 619 36.84 -7.95 30.20
C LEU A 619 37.94 -8.98 30.53
N ARG A 620 37.78 -10.25 30.12
CA ARG A 620 38.68 -11.37 30.41
C ARG A 620 38.86 -11.68 31.90
N GLN A 621 37.90 -11.29 32.74
CA GLN A 621 37.86 -11.63 34.16
C GLN A 621 37.06 -12.92 34.35
N TYR A 622 37.62 -14.03 33.86
CA TYR A 622 36.90 -15.31 33.74
C TYR A 622 36.41 -15.87 35.08
N GLU A 623 37.18 -15.72 36.17
CA GLU A 623 36.75 -16.17 37.50
C GLU A 623 35.51 -15.42 38.01
N ASN A 624 35.45 -14.10 37.77
CA ASN A 624 34.29 -13.31 38.13
C ASN A 624 33.09 -13.68 37.24
N ALA A 625 33.29 -13.85 35.94
CA ALA A 625 32.25 -14.32 35.03
C ALA A 625 31.62 -15.64 35.50
N LEU A 626 32.45 -16.62 35.89
CA LEU A 626 32.01 -17.91 36.43
C LEU A 626 31.14 -17.75 37.69
N LYS A 627 31.51 -16.88 38.65
CA LYS A 627 30.69 -16.63 39.85
C LYS A 627 29.26 -16.19 39.49
N TYR A 628 29.10 -15.32 38.49
CA TYR A 628 27.79 -14.87 38.04
C TYR A 628 27.05 -15.94 37.24
N TYR A 629 27.73 -16.73 36.41
CA TYR A 629 27.10 -17.83 35.69
C TYR A 629 26.63 -18.96 36.62
N PHE A 630 27.42 -19.35 37.62
CA PHE A 630 26.98 -20.33 38.61
C PHE A 630 25.81 -19.86 39.46
N ARG A 631 25.72 -18.55 39.72
CA ARG A 631 24.55 -17.97 40.38
C ARG A 631 23.28 -18.13 39.55
N ILE A 632 23.40 -18.12 38.21
CA ILE A 632 22.28 -18.36 37.30
C ILE A 632 21.98 -19.85 37.22
N GLU A 633 23.00 -20.70 37.04
CA GLU A 633 22.85 -22.17 37.01
C GLU A 633 22.18 -22.70 38.29
N TYR A 634 22.53 -22.14 39.45
CA TYR A 634 21.89 -22.51 40.72
C TYR A 634 20.40 -22.15 40.77
N LYS A 635 19.99 -21.06 40.10
CA LYS A 635 18.60 -20.58 40.09
C LYS A 635 17.77 -21.17 38.95
N ASP A 636 18.42 -21.54 37.85
CA ASP A 636 17.82 -22.06 36.63
C ASP A 636 18.76 -23.15 36.05
N PRO A 637 18.73 -24.37 36.62
CA PRO A 637 19.62 -25.45 36.21
C PRO A 637 19.38 -25.89 34.77
N GLY A 638 20.45 -26.13 34.01
CA GLY A 638 20.37 -26.59 32.62
C GLY A 638 20.13 -25.49 31.58
N ASN A 639 20.34 -24.22 31.94
CA ASN A 639 20.19 -23.11 31.01
C ASN A 639 21.30 -23.12 29.94
N LEU A 640 20.96 -23.60 28.74
CA LEU A 640 21.87 -23.71 27.59
C LEU A 640 22.57 -22.40 27.22
N LYS A 641 22.01 -21.23 27.57
CA LYS A 641 22.60 -19.93 27.25
C LYS A 641 23.86 -19.62 28.06
N ILE A 642 24.03 -20.23 29.24
CA ILE A 642 25.20 -20.00 30.12
C ILE A 642 26.22 -21.14 30.09
N LEU A 643 25.83 -22.36 29.72
CA LEU A 643 26.74 -23.52 29.64
C LEU A 643 27.90 -23.29 28.67
N ARG A 644 27.63 -22.71 27.48
CA ARG A 644 28.68 -22.34 26.52
C ARG A 644 29.65 -21.29 27.09
N PRO A 645 29.17 -20.16 27.66
CA PRO A 645 30.04 -19.23 28.37
C PRO A 645 30.85 -19.84 29.51
N ILE A 646 30.28 -20.76 30.30
CA ILE A 646 30.98 -21.47 31.39
C ILE A 646 32.13 -22.32 30.83
N ALA A 647 31.86 -23.17 29.84
CA ALA A 647 32.87 -23.99 29.18
C ALA A 647 33.98 -23.12 28.58
N TYR A 648 33.62 -22.01 27.92
CA TYR A 648 34.61 -21.06 27.40
C TYR A 648 35.46 -20.42 28.51
N CYS A 649 34.88 -20.07 29.66
CA CYS A 649 35.65 -19.57 30.80
C CYS A 649 36.64 -20.62 31.32
N TYR A 650 36.22 -21.89 31.43
CA TYR A 650 37.09 -22.98 31.87
C TYR A 650 38.23 -23.25 30.89
N LEU A 651 37.93 -23.27 29.59
CA LEU A 651 38.94 -23.36 28.55
C LEU A 651 39.94 -22.21 28.62
N ALA A 652 39.47 -20.97 28.78
CA ALA A 652 40.33 -19.79 28.91
C ALA A 652 41.18 -19.79 30.19
N LEU A 653 40.72 -20.46 31.25
CA LEU A 653 41.45 -20.66 32.50
C LEU A 653 42.34 -21.92 32.50
N GLY A 654 42.31 -22.74 31.44
CA GLY A 654 43.08 -23.98 31.33
C GLY A 654 42.54 -25.15 32.15
N ARG A 655 41.28 -25.10 32.59
CA ARG A 655 40.62 -26.15 33.39
C ARG A 655 39.82 -27.10 32.50
N PHE A 656 40.53 -27.89 31.69
CA PHE A 656 39.92 -28.70 30.64
C PHE A 656 39.05 -29.86 31.15
N GLU A 657 39.30 -30.36 32.37
CA GLU A 657 38.50 -31.43 32.98
C GLU A 657 37.13 -30.92 33.49
N GLU A 658 36.99 -29.60 33.68
CA GLU A 658 35.77 -28.94 34.16
C GLU A 658 34.96 -28.29 33.02
N SER A 659 35.52 -28.22 31.80
CA SER A 659 34.91 -27.65 30.60
C SER A 659 34.05 -28.66 29.86
#